data_AF-A0A970PTI4-F1
#
_entry.id   AF-A0A970PTI4-F1
#
_cell.length_a   1.000
_cell.length_b   1.000
_cell.length_c   1.000
_cell.angle_alpha   90.00
_cell.angle_beta   90.00
_cell.angle_gamma   90.00
#
_symmetry.space_group_name_H-M   'P 1'
#
loop_
_entity.id
_entity.type
_entity.pdbx_description
1 polymer ?
#
loop_
_entity_poly.entity_id
_entity_poly.type
_entity_poly.pdbx_seq_one_letter_code
_entity_poly.pdbx_strand_id
1 'polypeptide(L)'
;MSKKSKKVEKKISKKTSKPKALLSLENILYPKSKYFLILIDIAIAIFLLIISSTNYSEFKVNMMKQSPGYSESKDLAMFWSETAYQYRYAKMFAEGDPQTWATLSNDIKQQYPDGVNTWQDYTTFMEPVHGLFYKWFVPKDIPFHIYLMWFVAVFSSLLTLIIYFSVRAIWKSPIYGLLASFTWLLAPASFFRQVSNIYLKEDFSIIFIVLFIVFFIISLDKKNLVYPILGAISLFIALISWHFSQFMFILLAGAFFLVFAFSKEIEEHWVKNIAIYTIAGVIAGLVPVLWNRTFIFSQPMLICYTILIVHYGKKYWSAKLSEKLAIKILLSFSILILLNASNFIFNTHLKEYSHVFSLFWYKLIYFGQAPANPSEIPYDARVFWTGNFEGMNASELYENFRTLWWLFLLIPIFFALSVFGKKMQKDKILLFIVFAGSLAASFMIGRLVIFLAVFLAIAMPVIPYSLSKISEIYAKTKSKSSNAENSLWALIALLSCFAILYMCYSNYEVYKIIKPEIKEDLSDKLAVFKWVKENTPKEAAFLTQISDGPMILLYTGRAVIMNSQFENSFIRKRAEEFGDAFFGTEQQLFDFCKKYKADYLLINSNMVLPSKIGSNRYNACKTEPLDMHCAAALLQFNPETMEHFTPVYDNTNYRILKVLRNKELKDAIEWQRGYSPNFNQKNFTIAEGKIIEPDSTLARIREASNVVQESGQYFYAIMQIIQKRGKANDQDRMQLQNLLQIARSNMQRAAALSPYDFSIYNNFALLEAQTGNKTAALNYLEKALELAPFEKDLLNFTFDLLSQFKEWEKMEAIFREKSEAQPNHSAFYYYIAKAQNELNKKELAKENAKKALELKKANDNPRIIEGAEKLLQELPGN
;
A
#
# COMPACT_ATOMS: atom_id res chain seq x y z
N MET A 1 -62.22 -67.82 42.30
CA MET A 1 -61.59 -68.37 43.53
C MET A 1 -60.31 -69.12 43.15
N SER A 2 -59.22 -68.91 43.91
CA SER A 2 -57.88 -69.55 43.91
C SER A 2 -57.03 -69.41 42.61
N LYS A 3 -55.82 -68.82 42.53
CA LYS A 3 -54.58 -68.79 43.36
C LYS A 3 -53.93 -70.17 43.60
N LYS A 4 -52.87 -70.53 42.85
CA LYS A 4 -51.45 -70.48 43.29
C LYS A 4 -50.49 -71.26 42.37
N SER A 5 -49.29 -70.68 42.26
CA SER A 5 -47.96 -71.26 42.00
C SER A 5 -47.66 -71.91 40.64
N LYS A 6 -46.77 -71.23 39.89
CA LYS A 6 -45.45 -71.76 39.51
C LYS A 6 -44.44 -70.59 39.34
N LYS A 7 -43.72 -70.30 40.43
CA LYS A 7 -42.30 -69.85 40.44
C LYS A 7 -41.50 -71.01 39.81
N VAL A 8 -40.51 -70.88 38.94
CA VAL A 8 -39.24 -70.14 38.92
C VAL A 8 -38.81 -70.19 37.43
N GLU A 9 -38.44 -69.09 36.76
CA GLU A 9 -37.04 -68.85 36.37
C GLU A 9 -36.83 -67.46 35.73
N LYS A 10 -35.69 -66.86 36.08
CA LYS A 10 -34.95 -65.79 35.40
C LYS A 10 -35.49 -64.35 35.45
N LYS A 11 -35.33 -63.75 36.64
CA LYS A 11 -34.72 -62.42 36.78
C LYS A 11 -33.31 -62.44 36.18
N ILE A 12 -33.12 -61.94 34.94
CA ILE A 12 -32.06 -61.01 34.50
C ILE A 12 -32.56 -60.39 33.18
N SER A 13 -33.18 -59.21 33.22
CA SER A 13 -33.16 -58.31 32.06
C SER A 13 -32.51 -57.00 32.47
N LYS A 14 -31.44 -56.73 31.76
CA LYS A 14 -30.47 -55.67 31.96
C LYS A 14 -31.14 -54.30 31.90
N LYS A 15 -30.64 -53.39 32.73
CA LYS A 15 -30.44 -51.98 32.37
C LYS A 15 -30.09 -51.88 30.88
N THR A 16 -31.03 -51.44 30.06
CA THR A 16 -30.72 -50.74 28.83
C THR A 16 -31.18 -49.30 29.04
N SER A 17 -30.23 -48.52 29.54
CA SER A 17 -30.16 -47.10 29.28
C SER A 17 -30.55 -46.85 27.83
N LYS A 18 -31.68 -46.19 27.57
CA LYS A 18 -31.85 -45.48 26.31
C LYS A 18 -30.64 -44.55 26.20
N PRO A 19 -29.88 -44.58 25.09
CA PRO A 19 -28.74 -43.69 24.95
C PRO A 19 -29.25 -42.25 25.05
N LYS A 20 -28.76 -41.52 26.04
CA LYS A 20 -28.76 -40.05 26.11
C LYS A 20 -27.83 -39.44 25.04
N ALA A 21 -27.65 -40.12 23.91
CA ALA A 21 -26.66 -39.80 22.90
C ALA A 21 -27.35 -39.23 21.67
N LEU A 22 -26.80 -38.11 21.19
CA LEU A 22 -27.31 -37.19 20.19
C LEU A 22 -28.59 -36.42 20.58
N LEU A 23 -28.36 -35.33 21.32
CA LEU A 23 -29.07 -34.07 21.06
C LEU A 23 -29.28 -33.93 19.54
N SER A 24 -30.52 -33.76 19.08
CA SER A 24 -30.75 -33.43 17.67
C SER A 24 -29.88 -32.23 17.28
N LEU A 25 -29.29 -32.25 16.09
CA LEU A 25 -28.42 -31.17 15.60
C LEU A 25 -29.09 -29.79 15.72
N GLU A 26 -30.42 -29.76 15.62
CA GLU A 26 -31.27 -28.60 15.85
C GLU A 26 -31.15 -28.05 17.28
N ASN A 27 -31.05 -28.88 18.32
CA ASN A 27 -30.84 -28.43 19.70
C ASN A 27 -29.41 -27.90 19.94
N ILE A 28 -28.43 -28.33 19.14
CA ILE A 28 -27.04 -27.84 19.19
C ILE A 28 -26.92 -26.51 18.40
N LEU A 29 -27.50 -26.45 17.19
CA LEU A 29 -27.48 -25.26 16.33
C LEU A 29 -28.43 -24.16 16.80
N TYR A 30 -29.55 -24.53 17.43
CA TYR A 30 -30.60 -23.65 17.94
C TYR A 30 -31.00 -24.03 19.38
N PRO A 31 -30.18 -23.71 20.39
CA PRO A 31 -30.53 -23.95 21.78
C PRO A 31 -31.85 -23.26 22.18
N LYS A 32 -32.76 -23.98 22.85
CA LYS A 32 -34.11 -23.47 23.15
C LYS A 32 -34.18 -22.49 24.34
N SER A 33 -33.18 -22.49 25.23
CA SER A 33 -33.16 -21.63 26.41
C SER A 33 -32.53 -20.27 26.12
N LYS A 34 -33.30 -19.19 26.32
CA LYS A 34 -32.85 -17.81 26.11
C LYS A 34 -31.67 -17.43 27.02
N TYR A 35 -31.71 -17.82 28.30
CA TYR A 35 -30.62 -17.53 29.26
C TYR A 35 -29.35 -18.31 28.93
N PHE A 36 -29.49 -19.57 28.51
CA PHE A 36 -28.35 -20.39 28.10
C PHE A 36 -27.68 -19.86 26.83
N LEU A 37 -28.48 -19.38 25.86
CA LEU A 37 -27.98 -18.70 24.67
C LEU A 37 -27.18 -17.44 25.01
N ILE A 38 -27.67 -16.61 25.94
CA ILE A 38 -26.97 -15.41 26.37
C ILE A 38 -25.62 -15.75 27.02
N LEU A 39 -25.57 -16.79 27.85
CA LEU A 39 -24.31 -17.25 28.45
C LEU A 39 -23.31 -17.76 27.40
N ILE A 40 -23.79 -18.50 26.38
CA ILE A 40 -22.96 -18.92 25.24
C ILE A 40 -22.46 -17.70 24.47
N ASP A 41 -23.34 -16.76 24.15
CA ASP A 41 -23.00 -15.53 23.43
C ASP A 41 -21.94 -14.71 24.20
N ILE A 42 -22.06 -14.60 25.54
CA ILE A 42 -21.07 -13.94 26.40
C ILE A 42 -19.73 -14.69 26.39
N ALA A 43 -19.74 -16.02 26.56
CA ALA A 43 -18.53 -16.82 26.58
C ALA A 43 -17.77 -16.74 25.24
N ILE A 44 -18.49 -16.84 24.12
CA ILE A 44 -17.91 -16.70 22.78
C ILE A 44 -17.42 -15.27 22.56
N ALA A 45 -18.18 -14.26 22.95
CA ALA A 45 -17.76 -12.87 22.80
C ALA A 45 -16.48 -12.56 23.58
N ILE A 46 -16.36 -13.04 24.83
CA ILE A 46 -15.13 -12.91 25.64
C ILE A 46 -13.96 -13.63 24.95
N PHE A 47 -14.19 -14.87 24.50
CA PHE A 47 -13.17 -15.66 23.81
C PHE A 47 -12.67 -14.97 22.53
N LEU A 48 -13.59 -14.48 21.68
CA LEU A 48 -13.26 -13.74 20.47
C LEU A 48 -12.59 -12.41 20.79
N LEU A 49 -13.01 -11.70 21.84
CA LEU A 49 -12.37 -10.46 22.26
C LEU A 49 -10.92 -10.69 22.68
N ILE A 50 -10.65 -11.74 23.46
CA ILE A 50 -9.29 -12.10 23.84
C ILE A 50 -8.47 -12.43 22.59
N ILE A 51 -8.93 -13.37 21.75
CA ILE A 51 -8.20 -13.77 20.54
C ILE A 51 -7.94 -12.58 19.60
N SER A 52 -8.94 -11.73 19.40
CA SER A 52 -8.85 -10.57 18.52
C SER A 52 -7.91 -9.51 19.07
N SER A 53 -8.02 -9.16 20.35
CA SER A 53 -7.27 -8.05 20.96
C SER A 53 -5.84 -8.41 21.38
N THR A 54 -5.57 -9.68 21.71
CA THR A 54 -4.22 -10.15 22.03
C THR A 54 -3.58 -10.79 20.81
N ASN A 55 -3.97 -12.03 20.48
CA ASN A 55 -3.20 -12.87 19.56
C ASN A 55 -3.19 -12.32 18.12
N TYR A 56 -4.35 -11.92 17.62
CA TYR A 56 -4.49 -11.48 16.23
C TYR A 56 -3.97 -10.06 16.01
N SER A 57 -4.20 -9.15 16.96
CA SER A 57 -3.61 -7.80 16.91
C SER A 57 -2.09 -7.83 17.11
N GLU A 58 -1.58 -8.64 18.05
CA GLU A 58 -0.13 -8.84 18.21
C GLU A 58 0.50 -9.42 16.95
N PHE A 59 -0.15 -10.41 16.33
CA PHE A 59 0.26 -10.95 15.04
C PHE A 59 0.39 -9.83 13.97
N LYS A 60 -0.65 -9.00 13.81
CA LYS A 60 -0.63 -7.88 12.86
C LYS A 60 0.49 -6.88 13.17
N VAL A 61 0.68 -6.51 14.43
CA VAL A 61 1.74 -5.60 14.86
C VAL A 61 3.10 -6.19 14.55
N ASN A 62 3.32 -7.47 14.87
CA ASN A 62 4.59 -8.15 14.58
C ASN A 62 4.90 -8.19 13.08
N MET A 63 3.88 -8.32 12.22
CA MET A 63 4.04 -8.19 10.77
C MET A 63 4.38 -6.75 10.36
N MET A 64 3.69 -5.74 10.89
CA MET A 64 4.01 -4.34 10.61
C MET A 64 5.42 -3.96 11.05
N LYS A 65 5.94 -4.53 12.15
CA LYS A 65 7.34 -4.35 12.60
C LYS A 65 8.39 -4.88 11.63
N GLN A 66 8.00 -5.75 10.69
CA GLN A 66 8.90 -6.23 9.63
C GLN A 66 9.04 -5.22 8.47
N SER A 67 8.23 -4.15 8.46
CA SER A 67 8.44 -3.02 7.55
C SER A 67 9.84 -2.44 7.78
N PRO A 68 10.62 -2.11 6.74
CA PRO A 68 12.03 -1.81 6.91
C PRO A 68 12.25 -0.40 7.47
N GLY A 69 11.28 0.50 7.32
CA GLY A 69 11.27 1.81 7.96
C GLY A 69 10.92 1.76 9.45
N TYR A 70 10.62 0.58 9.99
CA TYR A 70 10.26 0.44 11.40
C TYR A 70 11.45 0.74 12.33
N SER A 71 11.18 1.52 13.37
CA SER A 71 12.08 1.73 14.50
C SER A 71 11.25 1.93 15.77
N GLU A 72 11.75 1.41 16.90
CA GLU A 72 11.11 1.58 18.22
C GLU A 72 11.07 3.05 18.67
N SER A 73 11.88 3.94 18.08
CA SER A 73 12.02 5.34 18.52
C SER A 73 11.71 6.39 17.46
N LYS A 74 11.79 6.03 16.17
CA LYS A 74 11.65 6.98 15.05
C LYS A 74 10.63 6.46 14.05
N ASP A 75 9.86 7.37 13.46
CA ASP A 75 8.83 7.11 12.45
C ASP A 75 9.33 7.31 11.01
N LEU A 76 10.65 7.40 10.81
CA LEU A 76 11.28 7.85 9.57
C LEU A 76 11.10 6.81 8.44
N ALA A 77 10.56 7.26 7.29
CA ALA A 77 10.29 6.43 6.11
C ALA A 77 9.33 5.24 6.34
N MET A 78 8.48 5.31 7.36
CA MET A 78 7.50 4.26 7.68
C MET A 78 6.20 4.42 6.87
N PHE A 79 5.74 5.66 6.69
CA PHE A 79 4.56 6.04 5.92
C PHE A 79 4.95 6.68 4.58
N TRP A 80 4.19 6.40 3.53
CA TRP A 80 4.45 6.84 2.16
C TRP A 80 3.15 7.12 1.41
N SER A 81 3.22 7.86 0.28
CA SER A 81 2.04 8.19 -0.53
C SER A 81 0.87 8.74 0.32
N GLU A 82 -0.35 8.19 0.18
CA GLU A 82 -1.55 8.63 0.90
C GLU A 82 -1.41 8.55 2.44
N THR A 83 -0.77 7.49 2.97
CA THR A 83 -0.68 7.27 4.42
C THR A 83 0.26 8.25 5.11
N ALA A 84 1.22 8.83 4.38
CA ALA A 84 2.08 9.89 4.91
C ALA A 84 1.30 11.18 5.23
N TYR A 85 0.32 11.57 4.41
CA TYR A 85 -0.54 12.71 4.71
C TYR A 85 -1.48 12.43 5.89
N GLN A 86 -2.11 11.25 5.89
CA GLN A 86 -2.99 10.82 6.98
C GLN A 86 -2.23 10.82 8.31
N TYR A 87 -1.04 10.20 8.33
CA TYR A 87 -0.18 10.16 9.50
C TYR A 87 0.26 11.57 9.95
N ARG A 88 0.66 12.44 9.01
CA ARG A 88 1.03 13.83 9.32
C ARG A 88 -0.11 14.55 10.07
N TYR A 89 -1.33 14.46 9.57
CA TYR A 89 -2.48 15.12 10.21
C TYR A 89 -2.81 14.52 11.57
N ALA A 90 -2.82 13.19 11.69
CA ALA A 90 -3.05 12.53 12.97
C ALA A 90 -1.97 12.91 14.00
N LYS A 91 -0.71 13.04 13.57
CA LYS A 91 0.42 13.46 14.39
C LYS A 91 0.28 14.91 14.89
N MET A 92 -0.19 15.84 14.04
CA MET A 92 -0.45 17.23 14.47
C MET A 92 -1.48 17.29 15.60
N PHE A 93 -2.57 16.51 15.51
CA PHE A 93 -3.55 16.38 16.60
C PHE A 93 -2.95 15.72 17.86
N ALA A 94 -2.10 14.70 17.69
CA ALA A 94 -1.44 13.98 18.77
C ALA A 94 -0.47 14.84 19.58
N GLU A 95 0.31 15.67 18.88
CA GLU A 95 1.24 16.66 19.44
C GLU A 95 0.50 17.87 20.04
N GLY A 96 -0.73 18.12 19.59
CA GLY A 96 -1.56 19.20 20.08
C GLY A 96 -1.17 20.56 19.52
N ASP A 97 -0.66 20.60 18.29
CA ASP A 97 -0.29 21.83 17.59
C ASP A 97 -1.49 22.80 17.50
N PRO A 98 -1.41 24.01 18.09
CA PRO A 98 -2.47 25.00 18.02
C PRO A 98 -2.87 25.41 16.60
N GLN A 99 -1.95 25.28 15.62
CA GLN A 99 -2.20 25.64 14.23
C GLN A 99 -2.91 24.54 13.43
N THR A 100 -3.08 23.34 13.98
CA THR A 100 -3.64 22.17 13.26
C THR A 100 -4.90 22.52 12.47
N TRP A 101 -5.90 23.13 13.13
CA TRP A 101 -7.16 23.48 12.47
C TRP A 101 -6.98 24.47 11.32
N ALA A 102 -6.12 25.49 11.50
CA ALA A 102 -5.83 26.48 10.47
C ALA A 102 -5.07 25.86 9.29
N THR A 103 -4.09 24.99 9.55
CA THR A 103 -3.37 24.24 8.51
C THR A 103 -4.31 23.37 7.71
N LEU A 104 -5.21 22.62 8.36
CA LEU A 104 -6.17 21.78 7.65
C LEU A 104 -7.20 22.59 6.83
N SER A 105 -7.53 23.81 7.25
CA SER A 105 -8.39 24.69 6.45
C SER A 105 -7.72 25.22 5.17
N ASN A 106 -6.38 25.27 5.12
CA ASN A 106 -5.62 25.63 3.92
C ASN A 106 -4.16 25.17 4.01
N ASP A 107 -3.88 23.92 3.61
CA ASP A 107 -2.53 23.37 3.66
C ASP A 107 -1.77 23.68 2.37
N ILE A 108 -1.13 24.86 2.35
CA ILE A 108 -0.30 25.32 1.25
C ILE A 108 0.89 24.38 0.98
N LYS A 109 1.40 23.68 2.01
CA LYS A 109 2.58 22.83 1.87
C LYS A 109 2.26 21.49 1.21
N GLN A 110 1.03 21.00 1.32
CA GLN A 110 0.58 19.78 0.63
C GLN A 110 0.42 19.96 -0.88
N GLN A 111 0.05 21.16 -1.33
CA GLN A 111 -0.23 21.47 -2.74
C GLN A 111 0.29 22.86 -3.10
N TYR A 112 1.60 23.04 -3.08
CA TYR A 112 2.17 24.35 -3.32
C TYR A 112 1.96 24.81 -4.78
N PRO A 113 1.68 26.10 -5.05
CA PRO A 113 1.39 27.18 -4.08
C PRO A 113 -0.10 27.32 -3.72
N ASP A 114 -0.99 26.55 -4.36
CA ASP A 114 -2.44 26.73 -4.32
C ASP A 114 -3.05 26.38 -2.96
N GLY A 115 -2.49 25.38 -2.28
CA GLY A 115 -3.03 24.79 -1.05
C GLY A 115 -4.23 23.87 -1.26
N VAL A 116 -4.67 23.26 -0.18
CA VAL A 116 -5.86 22.38 -0.13
C VAL A 116 -6.62 22.63 1.16
N ASN A 117 -7.95 22.59 1.09
CA ASN A 117 -8.79 22.63 2.27
C ASN A 117 -9.19 21.20 2.62
N THR A 118 -8.49 20.58 3.55
CA THR A 118 -8.66 19.15 3.86
C THR A 118 -10.05 18.81 4.38
N TRP A 119 -10.82 19.78 4.89
CA TRP A 119 -12.20 19.57 5.34
C TRP A 119 -13.20 19.54 4.19
N GLN A 120 -12.92 20.27 3.10
CA GLN A 120 -13.78 20.36 1.91
C GLN A 120 -13.35 19.38 0.81
N ASP A 121 -12.06 19.09 0.76
CA ASP A 121 -11.44 18.29 -0.30
C ASP A 121 -11.34 16.81 0.08
N TYR A 122 -11.14 16.51 1.37
CA TYR A 122 -10.85 15.15 1.85
C TYR A 122 -11.79 14.69 2.96
N THR A 123 -11.97 13.37 3.04
CA THR A 123 -12.68 12.72 4.16
C THR A 123 -11.75 12.65 5.38
N THR A 124 -11.58 13.78 6.06
CA THR A 124 -10.65 13.96 7.19
C THR A 124 -11.39 13.77 8.52
N PHE A 125 -11.64 12.51 8.89
CA PHE A 125 -12.30 12.16 10.17
C PHE A 125 -11.50 11.14 10.97
N MET A 126 -10.82 10.22 10.29
CA MET A 126 -9.97 9.21 10.92
C MET A 126 -8.83 9.86 11.72
N GLU A 127 -8.19 10.87 11.13
CA GLU A 127 -6.98 11.52 11.62
C GLU A 127 -7.18 12.19 13.00
N PRO A 128 -8.21 13.05 13.21
CA PRO A 128 -8.46 13.63 14.52
C PRO A 128 -8.85 12.59 15.57
N VAL A 129 -9.58 11.51 15.20
CA VAL A 129 -9.95 10.45 16.14
C VAL A 129 -8.70 9.78 16.72
N HIS A 130 -7.74 9.40 15.88
CA HIS A 130 -6.52 8.74 16.34
C HIS A 130 -5.59 9.69 17.12
N GLY A 131 -5.41 10.91 16.62
CA GLY A 131 -4.53 11.89 17.24
C GLY A 131 -5.04 12.39 18.59
N LEU A 132 -6.32 12.73 18.70
CA LEU A 132 -6.91 13.19 19.97
C LEU A 132 -6.98 12.07 21.01
N PHE A 133 -7.26 10.83 20.59
CA PHE A 133 -7.23 9.69 21.50
C PHE A 133 -5.83 9.49 22.09
N TYR A 134 -4.78 9.56 21.26
CA TYR A 134 -3.40 9.55 21.76
C TYR A 134 -3.13 10.71 22.71
N LYS A 135 -3.58 11.92 22.34
CA LYS A 135 -3.35 13.13 23.13
C LYS A 135 -3.89 12.99 24.56
N TRP A 136 -5.08 12.41 24.72
CA TRP A 136 -5.80 12.36 25.99
C TRP A 136 -5.59 11.09 26.81
N PHE A 137 -5.33 9.95 26.18
CA PHE A 137 -5.35 8.65 26.88
C PHE A 137 -4.03 7.89 26.88
N VAL A 138 -3.05 8.30 26.07
CA VAL A 138 -1.81 7.53 25.88
C VAL A 138 -0.64 8.24 26.58
N PRO A 139 0.13 7.52 27.41
CA PRO A 139 1.37 8.02 28.00
C PRO A 139 2.36 8.53 26.94
N LYS A 140 3.04 9.66 27.20
CA LYS A 140 3.90 10.36 26.23
C LYS A 140 5.24 9.68 25.99
N ASP A 141 5.62 8.72 26.82
CA ASP A 141 6.77 7.83 26.63
C ASP A 141 6.54 6.82 25.50
N ILE A 142 5.29 6.55 25.11
CA ILE A 142 4.97 5.69 23.97
C ILE A 142 5.00 6.53 22.69
N PRO A 143 5.88 6.26 21.71
CA PRO A 143 5.91 7.00 20.46
C PRO A 143 4.59 6.88 19.68
N PHE A 144 4.17 7.96 19.03
CA PHE A 144 2.87 8.04 18.36
C PHE A 144 2.67 6.93 17.30
N HIS A 145 3.69 6.63 16.49
CA HIS A 145 3.61 5.58 15.47
C HIS A 145 3.43 4.18 16.06
N ILE A 146 4.02 3.91 17.24
CA ILE A 146 3.86 2.63 17.96
C ILE A 146 2.44 2.49 18.49
N TYR A 147 1.91 3.55 19.12
CA TYR A 147 0.50 3.58 19.51
C TYR A 147 -0.42 3.36 18.31
N LEU A 148 -0.15 4.03 17.19
CA LEU A 148 -1.01 4.00 16.01
C LEU A 148 -1.10 2.59 15.41
N MET A 149 0.04 1.87 15.33
CA MET A 149 0.08 0.47 14.90
C MET A 149 -0.83 -0.41 15.77
N TRP A 150 -0.70 -0.29 17.10
CA TRP A 150 -1.54 -1.05 18.04
C TRP A 150 -3.01 -0.67 17.93
N PHE A 151 -3.32 0.63 17.87
CA PHE A 151 -4.70 1.09 17.75
C PHE A 151 -5.36 0.53 16.50
N VAL A 152 -4.72 0.67 15.33
CA VAL A 152 -5.25 0.18 14.04
C VAL A 152 -5.40 -1.35 14.06
N ALA A 153 -4.42 -2.07 14.61
CA ALA A 153 -4.48 -3.52 14.74
C ALA A 153 -5.61 -3.98 15.68
N VAL A 154 -5.81 -3.33 16.83
CA VAL A 154 -6.89 -3.67 17.77
C VAL A 154 -8.25 -3.27 17.22
N PHE A 155 -8.36 -2.05 16.70
CA PHE A 155 -9.61 -1.51 16.16
C PHE A 155 -10.14 -2.38 15.03
N SER A 156 -9.32 -2.68 14.02
CA SER A 156 -9.72 -3.54 12.90
C SER A 156 -10.06 -4.98 13.34
N SER A 157 -9.42 -5.50 14.39
CA SER A 157 -9.72 -6.84 14.94
C SER A 157 -11.10 -6.92 15.63
N LEU A 158 -11.72 -5.78 15.98
CA LEU A 158 -13.12 -5.74 16.45
C LEU A 158 -14.10 -6.24 15.39
N LEU A 159 -13.71 -6.22 14.11
CA LEU A 159 -14.54 -6.73 13.03
C LEU A 159 -14.87 -8.23 13.21
N THR A 160 -14.02 -9.00 13.88
CA THR A 160 -14.30 -10.40 14.26
C THR A 160 -15.56 -10.50 15.13
N LEU A 161 -15.70 -9.64 16.15
CA LEU A 161 -16.90 -9.63 17.00
C LEU A 161 -18.12 -9.11 16.24
N ILE A 162 -17.94 -8.12 15.38
CA ILE A 162 -19.02 -7.61 14.54
C ILE A 162 -19.54 -8.72 13.63
N ILE A 163 -18.67 -9.50 12.99
CA ILE A 163 -19.07 -10.65 12.16
C ILE A 163 -19.81 -11.70 12.99
N TYR A 164 -19.31 -12.02 14.20
CA TYR A 164 -20.01 -12.90 15.13
C TYR A 164 -21.46 -12.46 15.37
N PHE A 165 -21.65 -11.22 15.82
CA PHE A 165 -22.98 -10.71 16.18
C PHE A 165 -23.88 -10.50 14.94
N SER A 166 -23.30 -10.09 13.81
CA SER A 166 -23.99 -10.01 12.51
C SER A 166 -24.61 -11.35 12.14
N VAL A 167 -23.80 -12.40 12.14
CA VAL A 167 -24.24 -13.74 11.76
C VAL A 167 -25.18 -14.33 12.80
N ARG A 168 -24.89 -14.13 14.09
CA ARG A 168 -25.77 -14.52 15.20
C ARG A 168 -27.16 -13.91 15.08
N ALA A 169 -27.27 -12.68 14.59
CA ALA A 169 -28.53 -11.97 14.41
C ALA A 169 -29.28 -12.41 13.14
N ILE A 170 -28.59 -12.57 12.01
CA ILE A 170 -29.19 -12.96 10.72
C ILE A 170 -29.57 -14.45 10.71
N TRP A 171 -28.65 -15.31 11.14
CA TRP A 171 -28.80 -16.77 11.03
C TRP A 171 -29.29 -17.44 12.32
N LYS A 172 -29.46 -16.66 13.41
CA LYS A 172 -30.05 -17.10 14.68
C LYS A 172 -29.30 -18.25 15.37
N SER A 173 -28.01 -18.42 15.09
CA SER A 173 -27.16 -19.46 15.68
C SER A 173 -25.82 -18.91 16.17
N PRO A 174 -25.41 -19.17 17.43
CA PRO A 174 -24.09 -18.78 17.94
C PRO A 174 -22.95 -19.58 17.27
N ILE A 175 -23.20 -20.83 16.88
CA ILE A 175 -22.21 -21.67 16.21
C ILE A 175 -21.88 -21.10 14.83
N TYR A 176 -22.89 -20.68 14.06
CA TYR A 176 -22.64 -20.02 12.78
C TYR A 176 -21.88 -18.71 12.95
N GLY A 177 -22.17 -17.93 14.00
CA GLY A 177 -21.41 -16.73 14.32
C GLY A 177 -19.94 -17.02 14.58
N LEU A 178 -19.66 -18.06 15.37
CA LEU A 178 -18.30 -18.48 15.68
C LEU A 178 -17.55 -18.95 14.43
N LEU A 179 -18.19 -19.79 13.60
CA LEU A 179 -17.60 -20.28 12.35
C LEU A 179 -17.29 -19.14 11.38
N ALA A 180 -18.20 -18.18 11.20
CA ALA A 180 -17.97 -17.00 10.36
C ALA A 180 -16.81 -16.14 10.88
N SER A 181 -16.68 -16.00 12.20
CA SER A 181 -15.57 -15.28 12.82
C SER A 181 -14.22 -15.96 12.54
N PHE A 182 -14.17 -17.29 12.57
CA PHE A 182 -12.98 -18.04 12.15
C PHE A 182 -12.71 -17.92 10.65
N THR A 183 -13.75 -17.95 9.80
CA THR A 183 -13.60 -17.71 8.35
C THR A 183 -12.93 -16.35 8.09
N TRP A 184 -13.33 -15.30 8.81
CA TRP A 184 -12.68 -14.00 8.73
C TRP A 184 -11.22 -14.03 9.18
N LEU A 185 -10.95 -14.54 10.38
CA LEU A 185 -9.59 -14.60 10.96
C LEU A 185 -8.61 -15.41 10.09
N LEU A 186 -9.11 -16.41 9.37
CA LEU A 186 -8.30 -17.32 8.56
C LEU A 186 -8.12 -16.87 7.11
N ALA A 187 -8.79 -15.80 6.66
CA ALA A 187 -8.63 -15.25 5.33
C ALA A 187 -7.43 -14.30 5.28
N PRO A 188 -6.38 -14.54 4.48
CA PRO A 188 -5.27 -13.57 4.31
C PRO A 188 -5.73 -12.14 3.96
N ALA A 189 -6.83 -12.02 3.21
CA ALA A 189 -7.50 -10.75 2.91
C ALA A 189 -7.87 -9.90 4.15
N SER A 190 -8.00 -10.52 5.34
CA SER A 190 -8.37 -9.83 6.58
C SER A 190 -7.25 -9.00 7.21
N PHE A 191 -5.98 -9.25 6.85
CA PHE A 191 -4.84 -8.54 7.45
C PHE A 191 -3.77 -8.11 6.45
N PHE A 192 -3.63 -8.77 5.29
CA PHE A 192 -2.48 -8.58 4.39
C PHE A 192 -2.29 -7.12 3.97
N ARG A 193 -3.37 -6.46 3.53
CA ARG A 193 -3.33 -5.06 3.08
C ARG A 193 -2.98 -4.08 4.19
N GLN A 194 -3.53 -4.31 5.38
CA GLN A 194 -3.31 -3.48 6.57
C GLN A 194 -1.85 -3.55 7.03
N VAL A 195 -1.26 -4.75 7.10
CA VAL A 195 0.12 -4.92 7.57
C VAL A 195 1.15 -4.36 6.57
N SER A 196 0.82 -4.32 5.27
CA SER A 196 1.72 -3.84 4.22
C SER A 196 1.73 -2.32 4.04
N ASN A 197 0.62 -1.61 4.26
CA ASN A 197 0.53 -0.17 3.97
C ASN A 197 0.41 0.74 5.20
N ILE A 198 0.10 0.18 6.38
CA ILE A 198 -0.03 0.82 7.70
C ILE A 198 -0.88 2.11 7.70
N TYR A 199 -1.95 2.13 8.50
CA TYR A 199 -2.81 3.30 8.69
C TYR A 199 -3.60 3.71 7.43
N LEU A 200 -4.57 2.87 7.04
CA LEU A 200 -5.47 3.12 5.91
C LEU A 200 -6.87 3.57 6.39
N LYS A 201 -7.51 4.49 5.66
CA LYS A 201 -8.92 4.85 5.86
C LYS A 201 -9.90 3.67 5.79
N GLU A 202 -9.54 2.67 4.98
CA GLU A 202 -10.26 1.41 4.81
C GLU A 202 -10.39 0.65 6.14
N ASP A 203 -9.29 0.51 6.89
CA ASP A 203 -9.24 -0.22 8.15
C ASP A 203 -10.12 0.42 9.23
N PHE A 204 -10.24 1.75 9.19
CA PHE A 204 -11.11 2.50 10.09
C PHE A 204 -12.58 2.43 9.66
N SER A 205 -12.85 2.62 8.36
CA SER A 205 -14.22 2.80 7.86
C SER A 205 -14.98 1.49 7.69
N ILE A 206 -14.29 0.35 7.48
CA ILE A 206 -14.93 -0.94 7.21
C ILE A 206 -15.90 -1.38 8.31
N ILE A 207 -15.56 -1.10 9.57
CA ILE A 207 -16.42 -1.41 10.72
C ILE A 207 -17.78 -0.74 10.56
N PHE A 208 -17.78 0.56 10.27
CA PHE A 208 -19.01 1.34 10.11
C PHE A 208 -19.77 0.95 8.85
N ILE A 209 -19.06 0.61 7.77
CA ILE A 209 -19.67 0.11 6.52
C ILE A 209 -20.43 -1.19 6.77
N VAL A 210 -19.78 -2.16 7.41
CA VAL A 210 -20.37 -3.46 7.71
C VAL A 210 -21.55 -3.31 8.67
N LEU A 211 -21.40 -2.47 9.71
CA LEU A 211 -22.48 -2.21 10.67
C LEU A 211 -23.70 -1.58 10.00
N PHE A 212 -23.57 -0.59 9.11
CA PHE A 212 -24.75 -0.01 8.46
C PHE A 212 -25.45 -1.02 7.55
N ILE A 213 -24.70 -1.87 6.83
CA ILE A 213 -25.30 -2.88 5.95
C ILE A 213 -26.03 -3.94 6.80
N VAL A 214 -25.36 -4.47 7.82
CA VAL A 214 -25.91 -5.52 8.67
C VAL A 214 -27.11 -5.03 9.47
N PHE A 215 -27.03 -3.84 10.08
CA PHE A 215 -28.16 -3.31 10.83
C PHE A 215 -29.37 -3.04 9.94
N PHE A 216 -29.14 -2.60 8.70
CA PHE A 216 -30.22 -2.50 7.71
C PHE A 216 -30.87 -3.87 7.46
N ILE A 217 -30.07 -4.91 7.18
CA ILE A 217 -30.55 -6.27 6.94
C ILE A 217 -31.33 -6.81 8.16
N ILE A 218 -30.80 -6.68 9.38
CA ILE A 218 -31.47 -7.12 10.62
C ILE A 218 -32.79 -6.38 10.85
N SER A 219 -32.86 -5.09 10.50
CA SER A 219 -34.06 -4.27 10.66
C SER A 219 -35.21 -4.66 9.72
N LEU A 220 -34.95 -5.49 8.70
CA LEU A 220 -36.02 -6.02 7.85
C LEU A 220 -36.86 -7.09 8.57
N ASP A 221 -36.24 -7.98 9.35
CA ASP A 221 -36.93 -9.01 10.15
C ASP A 221 -37.53 -8.43 11.45
N LYS A 222 -36.98 -7.32 11.96
CA LYS A 222 -37.35 -6.73 13.26
C LYS A 222 -37.96 -5.34 13.12
N LYS A 223 -39.16 -5.14 13.65
CA LYS A 223 -39.85 -3.82 13.74
C LYS A 223 -39.24 -2.86 14.78
N ASN A 224 -37.99 -3.09 15.21
CA ASN A 224 -37.32 -2.31 16.24
C ASN A 224 -36.50 -1.18 15.61
N LEU A 225 -36.77 0.07 16.01
CA LEU A 225 -36.11 1.27 15.50
C LEU A 225 -34.64 1.41 15.94
N VAL A 226 -34.19 0.68 16.97
CA VAL A 226 -32.80 0.75 17.43
C VAL A 226 -31.82 0.34 16.32
N TYR A 227 -32.11 -0.74 15.59
CA TYR A 227 -31.22 -1.23 14.53
C TYR A 227 -31.06 -0.22 13.38
N PRO A 228 -32.12 0.29 12.73
CA PRO A 228 -31.96 1.26 11.66
C PRO A 228 -31.33 2.59 12.14
N ILE A 229 -31.54 3.00 13.40
CA ILE A 229 -30.86 4.18 13.97
C ILE A 229 -29.34 3.93 14.12
N LEU A 230 -28.94 2.81 14.73
CA LEU A 230 -27.52 2.44 14.85
C LEU A 230 -26.86 2.28 13.47
N GLY A 231 -27.60 1.70 12.54
CA GLY A 231 -27.18 1.59 11.15
C GLY A 231 -27.01 2.93 10.46
N ALA A 232 -27.93 3.88 10.69
CA ALA A 232 -27.85 5.23 10.13
C ALA A 232 -26.71 6.07 10.75
N ILE A 233 -26.44 5.93 12.05
CA ILE A 233 -25.25 6.51 12.70
C ILE A 233 -23.98 5.92 12.06
N SER A 234 -23.95 4.60 11.86
CA SER A 234 -22.81 3.92 11.21
C SER A 234 -22.64 4.40 9.76
N LEU A 235 -23.73 4.60 9.01
CA LEU A 235 -23.69 5.18 7.66
C LEU A 235 -23.10 6.60 7.69
N PHE A 236 -23.55 7.46 8.60
CA PHE A 236 -23.03 8.81 8.76
C PHE A 236 -21.51 8.80 8.96
N ILE A 237 -21.02 8.00 9.93
CA ILE A 237 -19.59 7.88 10.22
C ILE A 237 -18.83 7.34 9.00
N ALA A 238 -19.35 6.30 8.36
CA ALA A 238 -18.72 5.71 7.17
C ALA A 238 -18.56 6.74 6.03
N LEU A 239 -19.60 7.53 5.75
CA LEU A 239 -19.60 8.53 4.67
C LEU A 239 -18.58 9.64 4.87
N ILE A 240 -18.39 10.10 6.11
CA ILE A 240 -17.43 11.18 6.43
C ILE A 240 -15.99 10.67 6.59
N SER A 241 -15.81 9.38 6.83
CA SER A 241 -14.50 8.76 7.07
C SER A 241 -13.82 8.28 5.79
N TRP A 242 -14.62 7.82 4.81
CA TRP A 242 -14.07 7.34 3.55
C TRP A 242 -15.06 7.48 2.40
N HIS A 243 -14.58 8.04 1.29
CA HIS A 243 -15.40 8.31 0.10
C HIS A 243 -16.00 7.03 -0.50
N PHE A 244 -15.31 5.89 -0.36
CA PHE A 244 -15.77 4.60 -0.91
C PHE A 244 -17.05 4.09 -0.23
N SER A 245 -17.37 4.57 0.98
CA SER A 245 -18.62 4.24 1.67
C SER A 245 -19.86 4.54 0.82
N GLN A 246 -19.79 5.52 -0.09
CA GLN A 246 -20.86 5.81 -1.04
C GLN A 246 -21.13 4.65 -2.01
N PHE A 247 -20.09 3.96 -2.49
CA PHE A 247 -20.23 2.80 -3.36
C PHE A 247 -20.97 1.66 -2.65
N MET A 248 -20.60 1.38 -1.41
CA MET A 248 -21.29 0.37 -0.59
C MET A 248 -22.73 0.77 -0.26
N PHE A 249 -23.00 2.07 -0.12
CA PHE A 249 -24.35 2.57 0.04
C PHE A 249 -25.17 2.44 -1.25
N ILE A 250 -24.59 2.69 -2.44
CA ILE A 250 -25.23 2.42 -3.74
C ILE A 250 -25.58 0.94 -3.87
N LEU A 251 -24.64 0.05 -3.53
CA LEU A 251 -24.88 -1.39 -3.60
C LEU A 251 -26.06 -1.80 -2.70
N LEU A 252 -26.12 -1.31 -1.47
CA LEU A 252 -27.23 -1.59 -0.55
C LEU A 252 -28.56 -0.99 -1.04
N ALA A 253 -28.58 0.30 -1.39
CA ALA A 253 -29.78 1.01 -1.82
C ALA A 253 -30.33 0.44 -3.13
N GLY A 254 -29.45 0.13 -4.09
CA GLY A 254 -29.79 -0.53 -5.35
C GLY A 254 -30.31 -1.95 -5.14
N ALA A 255 -29.67 -2.74 -4.28
CA ALA A 255 -30.15 -4.08 -3.95
C ALA A 255 -31.52 -4.03 -3.25
N PHE A 256 -31.74 -3.09 -2.33
CA PHE A 256 -33.05 -2.88 -1.72
C PHE A 256 -34.08 -2.37 -2.74
N PHE A 257 -33.71 -1.50 -3.67
CA PHE A 257 -34.57 -1.07 -4.77
C PHE A 257 -35.02 -2.24 -5.65
N LEU A 258 -34.13 -3.18 -5.97
CA LEU A 258 -34.50 -4.40 -6.70
C LEU A 258 -35.48 -5.25 -5.89
N VAL A 259 -35.20 -5.47 -4.60
CA VAL A 259 -36.14 -6.17 -3.71
C VAL A 259 -37.49 -5.44 -3.64
N PHE A 260 -37.50 -4.11 -3.60
CA PHE A 260 -38.69 -3.27 -3.60
C PHE A 260 -39.47 -3.40 -4.91
N ALA A 261 -38.81 -3.27 -6.06
CA ALA A 261 -39.44 -3.31 -7.38
C ALA A 261 -40.06 -4.67 -7.72
N PHE A 262 -39.43 -5.78 -7.29
CA PHE A 262 -39.89 -7.14 -7.58
C PHE A 262 -40.73 -7.78 -6.45
N SER A 263 -40.89 -7.11 -5.31
CA SER A 263 -41.75 -7.60 -4.23
C SER A 263 -43.21 -7.24 -4.48
N LYS A 264 -44.11 -8.23 -4.43
CA LYS A 264 -45.57 -7.98 -4.47
C LYS A 264 -46.08 -7.23 -3.23
N GLU A 265 -45.48 -7.49 -2.07
CA GLU A 265 -45.83 -6.86 -0.80
C GLU A 265 -44.57 -6.34 -0.10
N ILE A 266 -44.66 -5.11 0.42
CA ILE A 266 -43.58 -4.44 1.14
C ILE A 266 -44.11 -4.00 2.49
N GLU A 267 -43.37 -4.34 3.54
CA GLU A 267 -43.74 -3.96 4.90
C GLU A 267 -43.40 -2.48 5.15
N GLU A 268 -44.33 -1.76 5.80
CA GLU A 268 -44.20 -0.33 6.08
C GLU A 268 -42.90 0.01 6.83
N HIS A 269 -42.45 -0.85 7.75
CA HIS A 269 -41.23 -0.57 8.51
C HIS A 269 -39.97 -0.65 7.66
N TRP A 270 -39.95 -1.36 6.54
CA TRP A 270 -38.78 -1.38 5.64
C TRP A 270 -38.56 -0.03 4.98
N VAL A 271 -39.65 0.63 4.58
CA VAL A 271 -39.59 1.96 3.99
C VAL A 271 -39.23 3.00 5.05
N LYS A 272 -39.71 2.84 6.29
CA LYS A 272 -39.23 3.65 7.42
C LYS A 272 -37.73 3.51 7.65
N ASN A 273 -37.16 2.30 7.53
CA ASN A 273 -35.72 2.11 7.66
C ASN A 273 -34.96 2.87 6.57
N ILE A 274 -35.43 2.83 5.31
CA ILE A 274 -34.86 3.67 4.23
C ILE A 274 -34.99 5.15 4.54
N ALA A 275 -36.12 5.61 5.10
CA ALA A 275 -36.29 7.02 5.48
C ALA A 275 -35.24 7.45 6.52
N ILE A 276 -34.96 6.61 7.54
CA ILE A 276 -33.95 6.88 8.56
C ILE A 276 -32.55 6.99 7.91
N TYR A 277 -32.20 6.08 7.01
CA TYR A 277 -30.92 6.12 6.29
C TYR A 277 -30.82 7.33 5.37
N THR A 278 -31.93 7.71 4.73
CA THR A 278 -32.02 8.91 3.89
C THR A 278 -31.76 10.17 4.71
N ILE A 279 -32.36 10.29 5.90
CA ILE A 279 -32.13 11.42 6.80
C ILE A 279 -30.65 11.47 7.22
N ALA A 280 -30.05 10.35 7.60
CA ALA A 280 -28.62 10.31 7.92
C ALA A 280 -27.74 10.67 6.72
N GLY A 281 -28.10 10.24 5.52
CA GLY A 281 -27.43 10.63 4.27
C GLY A 281 -27.52 12.14 4.00
N VAL A 282 -28.68 12.75 4.24
CA VAL A 282 -28.87 14.21 4.13
C VAL A 282 -28.01 14.94 5.17
N ILE A 283 -28.01 14.49 6.42
CA ILE A 283 -27.19 15.09 7.50
C ILE A 283 -25.69 14.95 7.17
N ALA A 284 -25.25 13.77 6.71
CA ALA A 284 -23.88 13.56 6.24
C ALA A 284 -23.55 14.51 5.08
N GLY A 285 -24.49 14.71 4.15
CA GLY A 285 -24.35 15.64 3.03
C GLY A 285 -24.14 17.10 3.42
N LEU A 286 -24.37 17.49 4.67
CA LEU A 286 -24.08 18.84 5.18
C LEU A 286 -22.62 18.99 5.65
N VAL A 287 -21.88 17.89 5.80
CA VAL A 287 -20.46 17.92 6.18
C VAL A 287 -19.65 18.49 5.00
N PRO A 288 -18.67 19.40 5.23
CA PRO A 288 -18.08 20.20 4.16
C PRO A 288 -17.59 19.41 2.94
N VAL A 289 -16.91 18.27 3.12
CA VAL A 289 -16.46 17.41 2.02
C VAL A 289 -17.61 16.82 1.19
N LEU A 290 -18.69 16.40 1.84
CA LEU A 290 -19.84 15.81 1.15
C LEU A 290 -20.74 16.89 0.54
N TRP A 291 -20.81 18.06 1.17
CA TRP A 291 -21.50 19.23 0.65
C TRP A 291 -20.83 19.76 -0.62
N ASN A 292 -19.50 19.90 -0.60
CA ASN A 292 -18.71 20.35 -1.75
C ASN A 292 -18.85 19.39 -2.94
N ARG A 293 -18.96 18.09 -2.66
CA ARG A 293 -19.25 17.01 -3.62
C ARG A 293 -20.73 16.86 -3.96
N THR A 294 -21.58 17.75 -3.43
CA THR A 294 -23.03 17.80 -3.62
C THR A 294 -23.72 16.45 -3.38
N PHE A 295 -23.22 15.66 -2.42
CA PHE A 295 -23.59 14.27 -2.14
C PHE A 295 -25.09 14.02 -2.01
N ILE A 296 -25.87 15.00 -1.55
CA ILE A 296 -27.32 14.91 -1.41
C ILE A 296 -28.06 14.58 -2.73
N PHE A 297 -27.43 14.81 -3.89
CA PHE A 297 -27.95 14.45 -5.21
C PHE A 297 -27.21 13.26 -5.86
N SER A 298 -26.39 12.53 -5.10
CA SER A 298 -25.70 11.33 -5.56
C SER A 298 -26.67 10.18 -5.87
N GLN A 299 -26.21 9.18 -6.65
CA GLN A 299 -27.02 8.01 -7.02
C GLN A 299 -27.68 7.28 -5.83
N PRO A 300 -27.00 6.98 -4.70
CA PRO A 300 -27.64 6.27 -3.60
C PRO A 300 -28.76 7.10 -2.97
N MET A 301 -28.57 8.43 -2.88
CA MET A 301 -29.59 9.35 -2.36
C MET A 301 -30.80 9.43 -3.29
N LEU A 302 -30.59 9.53 -4.61
CA LEU A 302 -31.67 9.52 -5.60
C LEU A 302 -32.47 8.22 -5.59
N ILE A 303 -31.82 7.07 -5.42
CA ILE A 303 -32.49 5.77 -5.25
C ILE A 303 -33.38 5.81 -4.00
N CYS A 304 -32.84 6.29 -2.87
CA CYS A 304 -33.59 6.40 -1.63
C CYS A 304 -34.80 7.35 -1.75
N TYR A 305 -34.62 8.54 -2.32
CA TYR A 305 -35.72 9.47 -2.57
C TYR A 305 -36.78 8.85 -3.47
N THR A 306 -36.38 8.12 -4.51
CA THR A 306 -37.31 7.44 -5.43
C THR A 306 -38.16 6.43 -4.69
N ILE A 307 -37.56 5.58 -3.85
CA ILE A 307 -38.30 4.60 -3.02
C ILE A 307 -39.33 5.31 -2.14
N LEU A 308 -38.92 6.38 -1.44
CA LEU A 308 -39.79 7.12 -0.53
C LEU A 308 -40.94 7.83 -1.26
N ILE A 309 -40.63 8.52 -2.36
CA ILE A 309 -41.63 9.23 -3.19
C ILE A 309 -42.63 8.23 -3.76
N VAL A 310 -42.17 7.09 -4.29
CA VAL A 310 -43.06 6.07 -4.85
C VAL A 310 -43.95 5.46 -3.77
N HIS A 311 -43.39 5.10 -2.61
CA HIS A 311 -44.16 4.46 -1.53
C HIS A 311 -45.22 5.40 -0.93
N TYR A 312 -44.81 6.59 -0.48
CA TYR A 312 -45.75 7.54 0.12
C TYR A 312 -46.65 8.21 -0.92
N GLY A 313 -46.13 8.44 -2.13
CA GLY A 313 -46.90 8.94 -3.27
C GLY A 313 -48.01 7.99 -3.67
N LYS A 314 -47.78 6.65 -3.68
CA LYS A 314 -48.81 5.64 -3.98
C LYS A 314 -50.03 5.79 -3.09
N LYS A 315 -49.86 6.09 -1.79
CA LYS A 315 -50.96 6.26 -0.84
C LYS A 315 -51.82 7.50 -1.13
N TYR A 316 -51.24 8.55 -1.72
CA TYR A 316 -51.94 9.79 -2.07
C TYR A 316 -52.49 9.75 -3.51
N TRP A 317 -51.77 9.07 -4.41
CA TRP A 317 -52.07 8.97 -5.83
C TRP A 317 -53.00 7.81 -6.19
N SER A 318 -53.15 6.79 -5.33
CA SER A 318 -54.04 5.64 -5.58
C SER A 318 -55.51 6.02 -5.76
N ALA A 319 -55.93 7.21 -5.29
CA ALA A 319 -57.28 7.73 -5.50
C ALA A 319 -57.48 8.42 -6.87
N LYS A 320 -56.41 8.71 -7.63
CA LYS A 320 -56.47 9.46 -8.91
C LYS A 320 -55.64 8.85 -10.06
N LEU A 321 -54.74 7.91 -9.81
CA LEU A 321 -53.80 7.37 -10.80
C LEU A 321 -53.96 5.85 -10.97
N SER A 322 -53.97 5.38 -12.22
CA SER A 322 -53.95 3.94 -12.54
C SER A 322 -52.57 3.33 -12.25
N GLU A 323 -52.52 2.02 -11.95
CA GLU A 323 -51.26 1.28 -11.71
C GLU A 323 -50.23 1.46 -12.83
N LYS A 324 -50.68 1.62 -14.08
CA LYS A 324 -49.82 1.89 -15.25
C LYS A 324 -49.09 3.23 -15.17
N LEU A 325 -49.65 4.25 -14.50
CA LEU A 325 -49.03 5.55 -14.36
C LEU A 325 -48.01 5.60 -13.21
N ALA A 326 -48.23 4.83 -12.13
CA ALA A 326 -47.21 4.63 -11.09
C ALA A 326 -45.97 3.88 -11.61
N ILE A 327 -46.17 2.89 -12.49
CA ILE A 327 -45.10 2.20 -13.23
C ILE A 327 -44.39 3.18 -14.17
N LYS A 328 -45.12 4.08 -14.85
CA LYS A 328 -44.52 5.16 -15.65
C LYS A 328 -43.72 6.13 -14.79
N ILE A 329 -44.18 6.53 -13.60
CA ILE A 329 -43.41 7.39 -12.68
C ILE A 329 -42.15 6.68 -12.19
N LEU A 330 -42.22 5.39 -11.84
CA LEU A 330 -41.06 4.55 -11.54
C LEU A 330 -40.08 4.50 -12.71
N LEU A 331 -40.57 4.29 -13.94
CA LEU A 331 -39.76 4.31 -15.16
C LEU A 331 -39.20 5.71 -15.44
N SER A 332 -39.95 6.79 -15.21
CA SER A 332 -39.52 8.17 -15.43
C SER A 332 -38.49 8.63 -14.41
N PHE A 333 -38.61 8.21 -13.14
CA PHE A 333 -37.57 8.43 -12.12
C PHE A 333 -36.36 7.53 -12.34
N SER A 334 -36.55 6.30 -12.80
CA SER A 334 -35.45 5.44 -13.24
C SER A 334 -34.74 6.04 -14.46
N ILE A 335 -35.49 6.65 -15.38
CA ILE A 335 -34.96 7.44 -16.50
C ILE A 335 -34.28 8.71 -15.97
N LEU A 336 -34.79 9.38 -14.93
CA LEU A 336 -34.12 10.55 -14.33
C LEU A 336 -32.82 10.16 -13.63
N ILE A 337 -32.79 9.01 -12.94
CA ILE A 337 -31.58 8.39 -12.36
C ILE A 337 -30.59 8.03 -13.48
N LEU A 338 -31.08 7.46 -14.59
CA LEU A 338 -30.29 7.16 -15.79
C LEU A 338 -29.83 8.43 -16.53
N LEU A 339 -30.63 9.51 -16.52
CA LEU A 339 -30.33 10.80 -17.15
C LEU A 339 -29.34 11.62 -16.31
N ASN A 340 -29.41 11.52 -14.99
CA ASN A 340 -28.40 12.07 -14.10
C ASN A 340 -27.10 11.24 -14.16
N ALA A 341 -27.22 9.92 -14.38
CA ALA A 341 -26.11 9.09 -14.79
C ALA A 341 -25.61 9.40 -16.22
N SER A 342 -26.44 9.97 -17.11
CA SER A 342 -26.04 10.40 -18.47
C SER A 342 -25.56 11.86 -18.55
N ASN A 343 -25.84 12.70 -17.54
CA ASN A 343 -25.14 13.97 -17.30
C ASN A 343 -23.63 13.79 -17.04
N PHE A 344 -23.18 12.53 -17.02
CA PHE A 344 -21.83 12.05 -17.36
C PHE A 344 -21.26 12.68 -18.64
N ILE A 345 -22.08 13.14 -19.58
CA ILE A 345 -21.66 13.86 -20.79
C ILE A 345 -21.60 15.40 -20.55
N PHE A 346 -22.31 15.96 -19.56
CA PHE A 346 -22.46 17.41 -19.34
C PHE A 346 -22.26 17.88 -17.88
N ASN A 347 -21.06 17.64 -17.36
CA ASN A 347 -20.15 18.68 -16.81
C ASN A 347 -20.38 19.40 -15.45
N THR A 348 -21.20 18.96 -14.47
CA THR A 348 -21.25 19.71 -13.18
C THR A 348 -21.25 18.91 -11.87
N HIS A 349 -21.71 17.67 -11.81
CA HIS A 349 -21.80 16.94 -10.53
C HIS A 349 -20.79 15.78 -10.38
N LEU A 350 -20.10 15.43 -11.47
CA LEU A 350 -19.36 14.18 -11.62
C LEU A 350 -17.83 14.33 -11.63
N LYS A 351 -17.25 15.54 -11.63
CA LYS A 351 -15.78 15.70 -11.83
C LYS A 351 -14.93 15.05 -10.75
N GLU A 352 -15.41 14.94 -9.52
CA GLU A 352 -14.64 14.35 -8.42
C GLU A 352 -14.80 12.83 -8.34
N TYR A 353 -15.93 12.26 -8.76
CA TYR A 353 -16.17 10.80 -8.76
C TYR A 353 -16.09 10.15 -10.16
N SER A 354 -15.93 10.95 -11.22
CA SER A 354 -15.85 10.50 -12.61
C SER A 354 -14.76 9.47 -12.81
N HIS A 355 -13.65 9.58 -12.10
CA HIS A 355 -12.50 8.68 -12.25
C HIS A 355 -12.84 7.23 -11.85
N VAL A 356 -13.57 7.00 -10.75
CA VAL A 356 -13.97 5.63 -10.36
C VAL A 356 -14.93 5.06 -11.39
N PHE A 357 -15.98 5.79 -11.76
CA PHE A 357 -16.94 5.32 -12.76
C PHE A 357 -16.30 5.13 -14.14
N SER A 358 -15.40 6.02 -14.55
CA SER A 358 -14.63 5.92 -15.79
C SER A 358 -13.77 4.66 -15.78
N LEU A 359 -13.03 4.41 -14.70
CA LEU A 359 -12.26 3.17 -14.54
C LEU A 359 -13.15 1.93 -14.65
N PHE A 360 -14.27 1.88 -13.93
CA PHE A 360 -15.22 0.76 -14.01
C PHE A 360 -15.76 0.58 -15.44
N TRP A 361 -16.16 1.65 -16.11
CA TRP A 361 -16.70 1.63 -17.46
C TRP A 361 -15.68 1.09 -18.47
N TYR A 362 -14.45 1.60 -18.45
CA TYR A 362 -13.40 1.13 -19.35
C TYR A 362 -12.92 -0.28 -19.01
N LYS A 363 -12.94 -0.69 -17.74
CA LYS A 363 -12.74 -2.09 -17.36
C LYS A 363 -13.81 -3.02 -17.93
N LEU A 364 -15.06 -2.57 -18.06
CA LEU A 364 -16.08 -3.36 -18.73
C LEU A 364 -15.84 -3.44 -20.24
N ILE A 365 -15.51 -2.31 -20.88
CA ILE A 365 -15.22 -2.27 -22.33
C ILE A 365 -14.04 -3.18 -22.70
N TYR A 366 -12.96 -3.13 -21.92
CA TYR A 366 -11.74 -3.89 -22.19
C TYR A 366 -11.62 -5.18 -21.36
N PHE A 367 -12.73 -5.68 -20.80
CA PHE A 367 -12.77 -6.94 -20.04
C PHE A 367 -11.70 -7.07 -18.94
N GLY A 368 -11.43 -5.97 -18.23
CA GLY A 368 -10.47 -5.89 -17.12
C GLY A 368 -9.00 -5.78 -17.53
N GLN A 369 -8.69 -5.81 -18.83
CA GLN A 369 -7.33 -5.62 -19.34
C GLN A 369 -7.15 -4.18 -19.83
N ALA A 370 -6.07 -3.51 -19.47
CA ALA A 370 -5.85 -2.16 -19.97
C ALA A 370 -5.38 -2.20 -21.44
N PRO A 371 -5.76 -1.21 -22.26
CA PRO A 371 -5.31 -1.15 -23.65
C PRO A 371 -3.80 -0.96 -23.73
N ALA A 372 -3.16 -1.55 -24.73
CA ALA A 372 -1.73 -1.35 -25.00
C ALA A 372 -1.44 0.10 -25.38
N ASN A 373 -2.35 0.74 -26.15
CA ASN A 373 -2.30 2.16 -26.42
C ASN A 373 -3.09 2.95 -25.36
N PRO A 374 -2.41 3.69 -24.47
CA PRO A 374 -3.09 4.49 -23.45
C PRO A 374 -4.00 5.58 -24.02
N SER A 375 -3.78 6.07 -25.24
CA SER A 375 -4.60 7.17 -25.79
C SER A 375 -6.07 6.79 -26.03
N GLU A 376 -6.41 5.50 -25.97
CA GLU A 376 -7.78 5.00 -26.18
C GLU A 376 -8.72 5.24 -24.99
N ILE A 377 -8.16 5.49 -23.80
CA ILE A 377 -8.92 5.74 -22.57
C ILE A 377 -8.51 7.08 -21.97
N PRO A 378 -9.37 7.82 -21.25
CA PRO A 378 -9.04 9.12 -20.69
C PRO A 378 -8.03 9.02 -19.54
N TYR A 379 -7.32 10.11 -19.24
CA TYR A 379 -6.33 10.18 -18.16
C TYR A 379 -6.91 9.72 -16.81
N ASP A 380 -8.13 10.16 -16.49
CA ASP A 380 -8.87 9.77 -15.28
C ASP A 380 -9.03 8.24 -15.11
N ALA A 381 -9.09 7.47 -16.20
CA ALA A 381 -9.12 6.01 -16.14
C ALA A 381 -7.70 5.42 -16.05
N ARG A 382 -6.75 5.94 -16.85
CA ARG A 382 -5.37 5.44 -16.91
C ARG A 382 -4.65 5.53 -15.57
N VAL A 383 -4.70 6.70 -14.94
CA VAL A 383 -3.94 6.99 -13.72
C VAL A 383 -4.39 6.14 -12.54
N PHE A 384 -5.63 5.65 -12.55
CA PHE A 384 -6.16 4.71 -11.56
C PHE A 384 -6.10 3.25 -12.01
N TRP A 385 -5.68 2.93 -13.22
CA TRP A 385 -5.54 1.53 -13.64
C TRP A 385 -4.18 0.97 -13.25
N THR A 386 -3.84 1.06 -11.96
CA THR A 386 -2.54 0.61 -11.48
C THR A 386 -2.58 0.13 -10.03
N GLY A 387 -1.71 -0.84 -9.71
CA GLY A 387 -1.47 -1.32 -8.37
C GLY A 387 -2.75 -1.81 -7.72
N ASN A 388 -3.12 -1.22 -6.59
CA ASN A 388 -4.30 -1.62 -5.81
C ASN A 388 -5.65 -1.49 -6.53
N PHE A 389 -5.69 -0.74 -7.63
CA PHE A 389 -6.90 -0.55 -8.40
C PHE A 389 -6.99 -1.47 -9.63
N GLU A 390 -5.96 -2.30 -9.89
CA GLU A 390 -6.06 -3.40 -10.84
C GLU A 390 -7.06 -4.46 -10.34
N GLY A 391 -7.64 -5.21 -11.26
CA GLY A 391 -8.63 -6.24 -10.91
C GLY A 391 -7.94 -7.48 -10.37
N MET A 392 -8.54 -8.18 -9.40
CA MET A 392 -7.94 -9.43 -8.91
C MET A 392 -7.88 -10.49 -10.01
N ASN A 393 -6.71 -11.07 -10.20
CA ASN A 393 -6.56 -12.27 -11.02
C ASN A 393 -6.86 -13.56 -10.21
N ALA A 394 -6.92 -14.70 -10.89
CA ALA A 394 -7.24 -15.98 -10.25
C ALA A 394 -6.19 -16.41 -9.20
N SER A 395 -4.91 -16.04 -9.39
CA SER A 395 -3.84 -16.32 -8.43
C SER A 395 -4.02 -15.49 -7.16
N GLU A 396 -4.25 -14.19 -7.30
CA GLU A 396 -4.48 -13.28 -6.16
C GLU A 396 -5.74 -13.64 -5.38
N LEU A 397 -6.81 -14.05 -6.07
CA LEU A 397 -8.01 -14.57 -5.41
C LEU A 397 -7.68 -15.85 -4.63
N TYR A 398 -6.90 -16.77 -5.21
CA TYR A 398 -6.45 -17.97 -4.51
C TYR A 398 -5.52 -17.62 -3.34
N GLU A 399 -4.64 -16.63 -3.43
CA GLU A 399 -3.78 -16.22 -2.32
C GLU A 399 -4.57 -15.60 -1.17
N ASN A 400 -5.53 -14.72 -1.49
CA ASN A 400 -6.39 -14.06 -0.51
C ASN A 400 -7.38 -15.00 0.18
N PHE A 401 -7.71 -16.13 -0.45
CA PHE A 401 -8.72 -17.09 0.01
C PHE A 401 -8.27 -18.55 -0.09
N ARG A 402 -6.97 -18.83 0.04
CA ARG A 402 -6.37 -20.16 -0.24
C ARG A 402 -7.06 -21.31 0.45
N THR A 403 -7.52 -21.04 1.65
CA THR A 403 -8.21 -21.92 2.58
C THR A 403 -9.72 -21.98 2.41
N LEU A 404 -10.26 -21.01 1.68
CA LEU A 404 -11.68 -20.67 1.59
C LEU A 404 -12.20 -20.63 0.16
N TRP A 405 -11.37 -20.93 -0.85
CA TRP A 405 -11.72 -20.80 -2.27
C TRP A 405 -12.98 -21.60 -2.64
N TRP A 406 -13.18 -22.75 -2.00
CA TRP A 406 -14.36 -23.61 -2.19
C TRP A 406 -15.67 -22.92 -1.77
N LEU A 407 -15.63 -21.93 -0.87
CA LEU A 407 -16.81 -21.16 -0.49
C LEU A 407 -17.37 -20.34 -1.65
N PHE A 408 -16.53 -19.88 -2.59
CA PHE A 408 -17.00 -19.16 -3.78
C PHE A 408 -17.87 -20.02 -4.70
N LEU A 409 -17.64 -21.33 -4.71
CA LEU A 409 -18.47 -22.28 -5.46
C LEU A 409 -19.70 -22.69 -4.66
N LEU A 410 -19.53 -23.00 -3.37
CA LEU A 410 -20.62 -23.53 -2.56
C LEU A 410 -21.69 -22.48 -2.21
N ILE A 411 -21.31 -21.23 -1.91
CA ILE A 411 -22.29 -20.21 -1.50
C ILE A 411 -23.35 -19.95 -2.59
N PRO A 412 -23.00 -19.70 -3.87
CA PRO A 412 -24.00 -19.54 -4.93
C PRO A 412 -24.89 -20.78 -5.14
N ILE A 413 -24.31 -21.99 -5.10
CA ILE A 413 -25.05 -23.24 -5.26
C ILE A 413 -26.07 -23.40 -4.13
N PHE A 414 -25.63 -23.30 -2.87
CA PHE A 414 -26.51 -23.48 -1.72
C PHE A 414 -27.50 -22.32 -1.54
N PHE A 415 -27.16 -21.12 -2.01
CA PHE A 415 -28.10 -20.01 -2.12
C PHE A 415 -29.21 -20.32 -3.13
N ALA A 416 -28.86 -20.73 -4.35
CA ALA A 416 -29.84 -21.09 -5.38
C ALA A 416 -30.78 -22.20 -4.88
N LEU A 417 -30.23 -23.27 -4.29
CA LEU A 417 -31.01 -24.36 -3.67
C LEU A 417 -31.99 -23.85 -2.60
N SER A 418 -31.58 -22.87 -1.78
CA SER A 418 -32.46 -22.29 -0.76
C SER A 418 -33.55 -21.37 -1.32
N VAL A 419 -33.31 -20.67 -2.42
CA VAL A 419 -34.30 -19.77 -3.07
C VAL A 419 -35.47 -20.57 -3.66
N PHE A 420 -35.20 -21.71 -4.31
CA PHE A 420 -36.25 -22.57 -4.87
C PHE A 420 -37.16 -23.20 -3.79
N GLY A 421 -36.74 -23.21 -2.53
CA GLY A 421 -37.49 -23.73 -1.40
C GLY A 421 -38.59 -22.82 -0.84
N LYS A 422 -39.26 -21.97 -1.64
CA LYS A 422 -40.44 -21.09 -1.32
C LYS A 422 -40.44 -20.30 0.03
N LYS A 423 -39.36 -20.32 0.83
CA LYS A 423 -39.32 -19.86 2.24
C LYS A 423 -38.10 -19.01 2.60
N MET A 424 -37.27 -18.62 1.64
CA MET A 424 -36.16 -17.71 1.96
C MET A 424 -36.68 -16.31 2.29
N GLN A 425 -36.21 -15.80 3.43
CA GLN A 425 -36.51 -14.46 3.90
C GLN A 425 -35.73 -13.43 3.05
N LYS A 426 -36.33 -12.25 2.81
CA LYS A 426 -35.79 -11.25 1.87
C LYS A 426 -34.47 -10.61 2.33
N ASP A 427 -34.22 -10.58 3.63
CA ASP A 427 -32.96 -10.19 4.26
C ASP A 427 -31.76 -11.05 3.76
N LYS A 428 -31.97 -12.35 3.58
CA LYS A 428 -30.93 -13.27 3.07
C LYS A 428 -30.70 -13.12 1.57
N ILE A 429 -31.73 -12.74 0.80
CA ILE A 429 -31.57 -12.38 -0.62
C ILE A 429 -30.73 -11.11 -0.75
N LEU A 430 -31.04 -10.09 0.06
CA LEU A 430 -30.28 -8.86 0.11
C LEU A 430 -28.81 -9.11 0.47
N LEU A 431 -28.54 -9.95 1.47
CA LEU A 431 -27.19 -10.37 1.83
C LEU A 431 -26.44 -11.02 0.66
N PHE A 432 -27.09 -11.90 -0.10
CA PHE A 432 -26.46 -12.54 -1.25
C PHE A 432 -26.16 -11.55 -2.38
N ILE A 433 -27.04 -10.58 -2.65
CA ILE A 433 -26.78 -9.52 -3.64
C ILE A 433 -25.55 -8.69 -3.22
N VAL A 434 -25.44 -8.35 -1.93
CA VAL A 434 -24.27 -7.62 -1.41
C VAL A 434 -23.00 -8.45 -1.53
N PHE A 435 -23.05 -9.75 -1.22
CA PHE A 435 -21.93 -10.68 -1.42
C PHE A 435 -21.51 -10.76 -2.90
N ALA A 436 -22.46 -11.00 -3.81
CA ALA A 436 -22.20 -11.10 -5.24
C ALA A 436 -21.66 -9.77 -5.82
N GLY A 437 -22.20 -8.63 -5.38
CA GLY A 437 -21.71 -7.31 -5.74
C GLY A 437 -20.29 -7.07 -5.24
N SER A 438 -19.96 -7.51 -4.02
CA SER A 438 -18.59 -7.41 -3.49
C SER A 438 -17.61 -8.30 -4.27
N LEU A 439 -18.04 -9.50 -4.68
CA LEU A 439 -17.23 -10.38 -5.53
C LEU A 439 -16.95 -9.74 -6.90
N ALA A 440 -17.98 -9.24 -7.57
CA ALA A 440 -17.84 -8.54 -8.86
C ALA A 440 -16.93 -7.31 -8.74
N ALA A 441 -17.14 -6.49 -7.70
CA ALA A 441 -16.33 -5.31 -7.46
C ALA A 441 -14.86 -5.67 -7.22
N SER A 442 -14.57 -6.80 -6.57
CA SER A 442 -13.21 -7.23 -6.27
C SER A 442 -12.44 -7.75 -7.50
N PHE A 443 -13.15 -8.34 -8.48
CA PHE A 443 -12.56 -8.63 -9.80
C PHE A 443 -12.28 -7.36 -10.61
N MET A 444 -13.03 -6.28 -10.37
CA MET A 444 -12.77 -5.01 -11.03
C MET A 444 -11.71 -4.19 -10.30
N ILE A 445 -11.63 -4.26 -8.97
CA ILE A 445 -10.72 -3.50 -8.13
C ILE A 445 -10.27 -4.41 -6.97
N GLY A 446 -9.02 -4.86 -7.01
CA GLY A 446 -8.45 -5.79 -6.04
C GLY A 446 -8.39 -5.23 -4.62
N ARG A 447 -8.29 -3.89 -4.46
CA ARG A 447 -8.46 -3.20 -3.17
C ARG A 447 -9.76 -3.57 -2.43
N LEU A 448 -10.79 -4.05 -3.12
CA LEU A 448 -12.09 -4.37 -2.52
C LEU A 448 -12.18 -5.79 -1.93
N VAL A 449 -11.09 -6.56 -2.00
CA VAL A 449 -11.02 -7.93 -1.47
C VAL A 449 -11.40 -8.04 0.01
N ILE A 450 -11.18 -6.99 0.80
CA ILE A 450 -11.54 -6.99 2.22
C ILE A 450 -13.06 -7.09 2.43
N PHE A 451 -13.85 -6.42 1.59
CA PHE A 451 -15.32 -6.49 1.63
C PHE A 451 -15.78 -7.87 1.21
N LEU A 452 -15.16 -8.43 0.17
CA LEU A 452 -15.41 -9.80 -0.23
C LEU A 452 -15.16 -10.77 0.93
N ALA A 453 -14.07 -10.63 1.68
CA ALA A 453 -13.78 -11.48 2.82
C ALA A 453 -14.82 -11.37 3.94
N VAL A 454 -15.28 -10.16 4.27
CA VAL A 454 -16.34 -9.97 5.27
C VAL A 454 -17.65 -10.60 4.81
N PHE A 455 -18.12 -10.29 3.59
CA PHE A 455 -19.41 -10.79 3.12
C PHE A 455 -19.38 -12.28 2.78
N LEU A 456 -18.23 -12.83 2.42
CA LEU A 456 -18.00 -14.28 2.33
C LEU A 456 -18.23 -14.94 3.69
N ALA A 457 -17.64 -14.41 4.76
CA ALA A 457 -17.82 -14.91 6.12
C ALA A 457 -19.28 -14.83 6.59
N ILE A 458 -19.97 -13.71 6.32
CA ILE A 458 -21.37 -13.52 6.71
C ILE A 458 -22.34 -14.39 5.88
N ALA A 459 -22.01 -14.69 4.62
CA ALA A 459 -22.83 -15.50 3.72
C ALA A 459 -22.59 -17.01 3.85
N MET A 460 -21.39 -17.45 4.28
CA MET A 460 -21.02 -18.87 4.43
C MET A 460 -22.06 -19.74 5.16
N PRO A 461 -22.75 -19.28 6.23
CA PRO A 461 -23.78 -20.06 6.91
C PRO A 461 -24.97 -20.50 6.04
N VAL A 462 -25.13 -19.97 4.81
CA VAL A 462 -26.09 -20.48 3.83
C VAL A 462 -25.91 -21.97 3.56
N ILE A 463 -24.67 -22.46 3.60
CA ILE A 463 -24.33 -23.87 3.33
C ILE A 463 -24.94 -24.79 4.40
N PRO A 464 -24.56 -24.69 5.69
CA PRO A 464 -25.13 -25.54 6.72
C PRO A 464 -26.64 -25.28 6.93
N TYR A 465 -27.12 -24.05 6.71
CA TYR A 465 -28.55 -23.74 6.75
C TYR A 465 -29.33 -24.53 5.69
N SER A 466 -28.90 -24.50 4.43
CA SER A 466 -29.53 -25.24 3.33
C SER A 466 -29.46 -26.75 3.54
N LEU A 467 -28.31 -27.27 3.99
CA LEU A 467 -28.16 -28.68 4.33
C LEU A 467 -29.12 -29.12 5.45
N SER A 468 -29.28 -28.30 6.49
CA SER A 468 -30.23 -28.61 7.57
C SER A 468 -31.67 -28.71 7.06
N LYS A 469 -32.08 -27.85 6.12
CA LYS A 469 -33.41 -27.89 5.52
C LYS A 469 -33.62 -29.10 4.60
N ILE A 470 -32.61 -29.46 3.82
CA ILE A 470 -32.63 -30.68 3.01
C ILE A 470 -32.79 -31.90 3.93
N SER A 471 -32.02 -31.98 5.02
CA SER A 471 -32.13 -33.08 5.99
C SER A 471 -33.51 -33.15 6.65
N GLU A 472 -34.14 -32.02 6.98
CA GLU A 472 -35.51 -31.97 7.54
C GLU A 472 -36.56 -32.51 6.54
N ILE A 473 -36.39 -32.25 5.25
CA ILE A 473 -37.24 -32.78 4.19
C ILE A 473 -37.02 -34.29 4.04
N TYR A 474 -35.77 -34.74 4.00
CA TYR A 474 -35.42 -36.16 3.90
C TYR A 474 -35.95 -36.98 5.09
N ALA A 475 -35.78 -36.47 6.31
CA ALA A 475 -36.30 -37.08 7.54
C ALA A 475 -37.84 -37.19 7.56
N LYS A 476 -38.55 -36.26 6.90
CA LYS A 476 -40.01 -36.34 6.73
C LYS A 476 -40.43 -37.37 5.67
N THR A 477 -39.56 -37.70 4.71
CA THR A 477 -39.86 -38.61 3.59
C THR A 477 -39.44 -40.08 3.79
N LYS A 478 -38.56 -40.41 4.75
CA LYS A 478 -38.14 -41.81 5.00
C LYS A 478 -38.24 -42.21 6.48
N SER A 479 -39.08 -43.20 6.74
CA SER A 479 -39.06 -44.01 7.96
C SER A 479 -37.89 -45.01 7.89
N LYS A 480 -37.02 -44.98 8.92
CA LYS A 480 -35.96 -45.97 9.24
C LYS A 480 -34.78 -46.11 8.26
N SER A 481 -33.76 -45.27 8.42
CA SER A 481 -32.35 -45.74 8.44
C SER A 481 -31.46 -44.67 9.08
N SER A 482 -31.18 -44.82 10.39
CA SER A 482 -30.31 -43.90 11.15
C SER A 482 -28.84 -43.98 10.74
N ASN A 483 -28.42 -45.05 10.06
CA ASN A 483 -27.01 -45.28 9.75
C ASN A 483 -26.52 -44.42 8.58
N ALA A 484 -27.36 -44.13 7.59
CA ALA A 484 -26.97 -43.30 6.45
C ALA A 484 -26.79 -41.81 6.84
N GLU A 485 -27.65 -41.28 7.72
CA GLU A 485 -27.49 -39.93 8.26
C GLU A 485 -26.21 -39.82 9.11
N ASN A 486 -25.95 -40.79 9.99
CA ASN A 486 -24.75 -40.79 10.82
C ASN A 486 -23.45 -40.84 9.99
N SER A 487 -23.43 -41.60 8.89
CA SER A 487 -22.28 -41.64 7.97
C SER A 487 -22.06 -40.34 7.21
N LEU A 488 -23.14 -39.65 6.78
CA LEU A 488 -23.04 -38.33 6.14
C LEU A 488 -22.50 -37.27 7.12
N TRP A 489 -22.97 -37.28 8.37
CA TRP A 489 -22.48 -36.36 9.40
C TRP A 489 -21.03 -36.64 9.81
N ALA A 490 -20.63 -37.91 9.91
CA ALA A 490 -19.24 -38.27 10.14
C ALA A 490 -18.33 -37.79 9.00
N LEU A 491 -18.77 -37.93 7.74
CA LEU A 491 -18.03 -37.42 6.58
C LEU A 491 -17.93 -35.89 6.59
N ILE A 492 -19.01 -35.17 6.88
CA ILE A 492 -19.02 -33.70 7.00
C ILE A 492 -18.07 -33.25 8.12
N ALA A 493 -18.10 -33.91 9.29
CA ALA A 493 -17.22 -33.59 10.41
C ALA A 493 -15.75 -33.87 10.05
N LEU A 494 -15.45 -34.98 9.38
CA LEU A 494 -14.10 -35.36 8.98
C LEU A 494 -13.54 -34.42 7.89
N LEU A 495 -14.38 -34.03 6.91
CA LEU A 495 -14.05 -33.00 5.92
C LEU A 495 -13.84 -31.63 6.57
N SER A 496 -14.62 -31.29 7.61
CA SER A 496 -14.46 -30.04 8.36
C SER A 496 -13.15 -30.03 9.17
N CYS A 497 -12.79 -31.15 9.81
CA CYS A 497 -11.52 -31.30 10.52
C CYS A 497 -10.32 -31.26 9.55
N PHE A 498 -10.43 -31.93 8.40
CA PHE A 498 -9.40 -31.88 7.36
C PHE A 498 -9.25 -30.48 6.78
N ALA A 499 -10.37 -29.78 6.53
CA ALA A 499 -10.35 -28.37 6.15
C ALA A 499 -9.62 -27.55 7.21
N ILE A 500 -9.99 -27.62 8.48
CA ILE A 500 -9.32 -26.86 9.57
C ILE A 500 -7.81 -27.17 9.64
N LEU A 501 -7.40 -28.43 9.54
CA LEU A 501 -5.97 -28.80 9.56
C LEU A 501 -5.21 -28.27 8.34
N TYR A 502 -5.81 -28.39 7.15
CA TYR A 502 -5.27 -27.79 5.92
C TYR A 502 -5.23 -26.25 6.02
N MET A 503 -6.19 -25.64 6.72
CA MET A 503 -6.24 -24.20 6.96
C MET A 503 -5.09 -23.74 7.86
N CYS A 504 -4.82 -24.46 8.95
CA CYS A 504 -3.67 -24.17 9.82
C CYS A 504 -2.33 -24.31 9.07
N TYR A 505 -2.18 -25.36 8.25
CA TYR A 505 -0.96 -25.60 7.47
C TYR A 505 -0.73 -24.55 6.38
N SER A 506 -1.76 -24.21 5.59
CA SER A 506 -1.63 -23.26 4.48
C SER A 506 -1.41 -21.82 4.95
N ASN A 507 -2.04 -21.39 6.06
CA ASN A 507 -1.74 -20.09 6.66
C ASN A 507 -0.31 -20.04 7.21
N TYR A 508 0.22 -21.15 7.74
CA TYR A 508 1.63 -21.25 8.12
C TYR A 508 2.61 -21.05 6.94
N GLU A 509 2.28 -21.59 5.77
CA GLU A 509 3.10 -21.37 4.57
C GLU A 509 3.00 -19.94 4.03
N VAL A 510 1.83 -19.30 4.11
CA VAL A 510 1.69 -17.86 3.82
C VAL A 510 2.58 -17.04 4.76
N TYR A 511 2.64 -17.36 6.05
CA TYR A 511 3.52 -16.66 7.01
C TYR A 511 5.01 -16.71 6.66
N LYS A 512 5.48 -17.72 5.91
CA LYS A 512 6.88 -17.77 5.42
C LYS A 512 7.11 -16.94 4.17
N ILE A 513 6.06 -16.71 3.38
CA ILE A 513 6.12 -16.08 2.05
C ILE A 513 5.84 -14.58 2.13
N ILE A 514 5.17 -14.08 3.19
CA ILE A 514 5.09 -12.65 3.50
C ILE A 514 6.48 -12.17 3.97
N LYS A 515 7.45 -12.19 3.07
CA LYS A 515 8.50 -11.20 3.07
C LYS A 515 7.80 -9.93 2.62
N PRO A 516 7.71 -8.88 3.45
CA PRO A 516 7.29 -7.60 2.92
C PRO A 516 8.18 -7.32 1.70
N GLU A 517 7.56 -7.10 0.54
CA GLU A 517 8.26 -6.64 -0.64
C GLU A 517 8.87 -5.29 -0.30
N ILE A 518 10.12 -5.31 0.17
CA ILE A 518 10.88 -4.08 0.27
C ILE A 518 12.30 -4.35 -0.17
N LYS A 519 12.72 -3.60 -1.19
CA LYS A 519 13.41 -2.31 -0.96
C LYS A 519 13.66 -1.60 -2.28
N GLU A 520 12.87 -0.55 -2.55
CA GLU A 520 13.56 0.69 -2.90
C GLU A 520 14.45 1.02 -1.71
N ASP A 521 15.73 1.29 -1.98
CA ASP A 521 16.75 1.39 -0.96
C ASP A 521 16.35 2.41 0.12
N LEU A 522 15.93 1.90 1.28
CA LEU A 522 15.56 2.73 2.42
C LEU A 522 16.72 3.66 2.77
N SER A 523 17.96 3.20 2.63
CA SER A 523 19.13 4.02 2.92
C SER A 523 19.23 5.22 1.99
N ASP A 524 18.93 5.03 0.69
CA ASP A 524 18.84 6.13 -0.27
C ASP A 524 17.75 7.13 0.08
N LYS A 525 16.55 6.66 0.45
CA LYS A 525 15.44 7.56 0.88
C LYS A 525 15.83 8.36 2.12
N LEU A 526 16.45 7.71 3.12
CA LEU A 526 16.91 8.37 4.33
C LEU A 526 18.00 9.41 4.02
N ALA A 527 18.92 9.10 3.11
CA ALA A 527 19.94 10.01 2.66
C ALA A 527 19.34 11.23 1.95
N VAL A 528 18.33 11.06 1.10
CA VAL A 528 17.56 12.16 0.49
C VAL A 528 16.91 13.03 1.57
N PHE A 529 16.21 12.45 2.54
CA PHE A 529 15.55 13.24 3.60
C PHE A 529 16.56 14.04 4.43
N LYS A 530 17.71 13.44 4.72
CA LYS A 530 18.81 14.12 5.42
C LYS A 530 19.37 15.26 4.58
N TRP A 531 19.69 15.00 3.31
CA TRP A 531 20.24 16.00 2.40
C TRP A 531 19.29 17.19 2.21
N VAL A 532 18.00 16.93 1.96
CA VAL A 532 16.98 17.98 1.84
C VAL A 532 16.92 18.82 3.12
N LYS A 533 17.04 18.18 4.30
CA LYS A 533 17.04 18.90 5.57
C LYS A 533 18.20 19.85 5.74
N GLU A 534 19.39 19.42 5.36
CA GLU A 534 20.65 20.11 5.61
C GLU A 534 20.96 21.16 4.53
N ASN A 535 20.51 20.95 3.29
CA ASN A 535 20.98 21.70 2.12
C ASN A 535 19.90 22.54 1.41
N THR A 536 18.66 22.57 1.92
CA THR A 536 17.59 23.40 1.31
C THR A 536 16.93 24.35 2.30
N PRO A 537 16.50 25.55 1.86
CA PRO A 537 15.68 26.45 2.66
C PRO A 537 14.40 25.79 3.17
N LYS A 538 13.88 26.24 4.33
CA LYS A 538 12.64 25.69 4.91
C LYS A 538 11.40 25.92 4.04
N GLU A 539 11.40 26.99 3.25
CA GLU A 539 10.31 27.37 2.34
C GLU A 539 10.45 26.76 0.94
N ALA A 540 11.49 25.95 0.69
CA ALA A 540 11.70 25.35 -0.62
C ALA A 540 10.54 24.42 -1.00
N ALA A 541 10.11 24.52 -2.26
CA ALA A 541 9.08 23.67 -2.86
C ALA A 541 9.69 22.63 -3.79
N PHE A 542 9.28 21.37 -3.60
CA PHE A 542 9.75 20.22 -4.36
C PHE A 542 8.70 19.74 -5.37
N LEU A 543 9.12 19.62 -6.63
CA LEU A 543 8.43 18.86 -7.66
C LEU A 543 8.98 17.43 -7.66
N THR A 544 8.11 16.43 -7.64
CA THR A 544 8.49 15.01 -7.70
C THR A 544 7.27 14.18 -8.08
N GLN A 545 7.44 12.86 -8.24
CA GLN A 545 6.30 11.97 -8.45
C GLN A 545 5.33 11.96 -7.25
N ILE A 546 4.08 11.67 -7.55
CA ILE A 546 2.95 11.69 -6.62
C ILE A 546 3.14 10.82 -5.37
N SER A 547 3.90 9.73 -5.46
CA SER A 547 4.17 8.80 -4.35
C SER A 547 5.21 9.32 -3.35
N ASP A 548 6.15 10.14 -3.83
CA ASP A 548 7.31 10.61 -3.05
C ASP A 548 7.05 11.96 -2.36
N GLY A 549 6.27 12.84 -2.99
CA GLY A 549 5.92 14.16 -2.44
C GLY A 549 5.43 14.11 -0.98
N PRO A 550 4.46 13.25 -0.64
CA PRO A 550 3.97 13.16 0.74
C PRO A 550 5.06 12.84 1.77
N MET A 551 6.07 12.04 1.40
CA MET A 551 7.19 11.71 2.26
C MET A 551 8.14 12.90 2.44
N ILE A 552 8.40 13.67 1.39
CA ILE A 552 9.19 14.90 1.49
C ILE A 552 8.52 15.87 2.46
N LEU A 553 7.21 16.10 2.35
CA LEU A 553 6.50 16.96 3.28
C LEU A 553 6.54 16.42 4.72
N LEU A 554 6.18 15.15 4.93
CA LEU A 554 6.12 14.54 6.26
C LEU A 554 7.48 14.54 6.96
N TYR A 555 8.53 14.07 6.28
CA TYR A 555 9.82 13.85 6.93
C TYR A 555 10.73 15.05 6.91
N THR A 556 10.59 15.98 5.95
CA THR A 556 11.49 17.14 5.81
C THR A 556 10.81 18.49 6.07
N GLY A 557 9.47 18.57 6.04
CA GLY A 557 8.71 19.80 6.24
C GLY A 557 8.73 20.78 5.05
N ARG A 558 9.31 20.38 3.91
CA ARG A 558 9.35 21.15 2.66
C ARG A 558 8.04 20.99 1.91
N ALA A 559 7.61 22.06 1.24
CA ALA A 559 6.38 22.05 0.48
C ALA A 559 6.52 21.16 -0.76
N VAL A 560 5.40 20.59 -1.23
CA VAL A 560 5.37 19.75 -2.42
C VAL A 560 4.34 20.22 -3.42
N ILE A 561 4.68 20.07 -4.70
CA ILE A 561 3.83 20.53 -5.81
C ILE A 561 2.82 19.45 -6.22
N MET A 562 3.21 18.19 -6.11
CA MET A 562 2.39 17.04 -6.47
C MET A 562 1.79 16.40 -5.23
N ASN A 563 0.54 15.95 -5.36
CA ASN A 563 -0.26 15.42 -4.27
C ASN A 563 -0.87 14.07 -4.67
N SER A 564 -0.82 13.11 -3.74
CA SER A 564 -1.26 11.73 -3.93
C SER A 564 -2.78 11.53 -3.74
N GLN A 565 -3.52 12.55 -3.30
CA GLN A 565 -4.98 12.46 -3.12
C GLN A 565 -5.70 12.73 -4.47
N PHE A 566 -5.72 11.71 -5.34
CA PHE A 566 -6.29 11.81 -6.70
C PHE A 566 -7.82 12.00 -6.73
N GLU A 567 -8.52 11.99 -5.61
CA GLU A 567 -9.96 12.19 -5.53
C GLU A 567 -10.39 13.54 -6.12
N ASN A 568 -9.51 14.55 -6.11
CA ASN A 568 -9.83 15.88 -6.59
C ASN A 568 -9.40 16.10 -8.04
N SER A 569 -10.31 16.62 -8.85
CA SER A 569 -10.08 16.84 -10.28
C SER A 569 -8.91 17.80 -10.57
N PHE A 570 -8.72 18.85 -9.77
CA PHE A 570 -7.61 19.80 -9.96
C PHE A 570 -6.24 19.16 -9.69
N ILE A 571 -6.15 18.19 -8.77
CA ILE A 571 -4.92 17.42 -8.49
C ILE A 571 -4.60 16.54 -9.69
N ARG A 572 -5.62 15.82 -10.22
CA ARG A 572 -5.45 14.96 -11.40
C ARG A 572 -5.03 15.75 -12.64
N LYS A 573 -5.68 16.90 -12.87
CA LYS A 573 -5.32 17.79 -13.98
C LYS A 573 -3.89 18.29 -13.86
N ARG A 574 -3.43 18.66 -12.66
CA ARG A 574 -2.02 19.02 -12.46
C ARG A 574 -1.07 17.85 -12.75
N ALA A 575 -1.47 16.63 -12.38
CA ALA A 575 -0.68 15.43 -12.66
C ALA A 575 -0.62 15.08 -14.16
N GLU A 576 -1.70 15.32 -14.91
CA GLU A 576 -1.73 15.25 -16.37
C GLU A 576 -0.81 16.30 -16.99
N GLU A 577 -0.95 17.58 -16.59
CA GLU A 577 -0.08 18.68 -17.02
C GLU A 577 1.41 18.40 -16.72
N PHE A 578 1.72 17.80 -15.57
CA PHE A 578 3.08 17.41 -15.22
C PHE A 578 3.60 16.29 -16.13
N GLY A 579 2.79 15.26 -16.40
CA GLY A 579 3.18 14.17 -17.31
C GLY A 579 3.52 14.68 -18.70
N ASP A 580 2.69 15.58 -19.24
CA ASP A 580 2.92 16.20 -20.55
C ASP A 580 4.19 17.06 -20.57
N ALA A 581 4.44 17.85 -19.52
CA ALA A 581 5.62 18.69 -19.41
C ALA A 581 6.91 17.87 -19.18
N PHE A 582 6.84 16.84 -18.33
CA PHE A 582 7.98 16.00 -17.96
C PHE A 582 8.51 15.19 -19.14
N PHE A 583 7.63 14.67 -20.00
CA PHE A 583 8.02 13.99 -21.25
C PHE A 583 7.98 14.91 -22.49
N GLY A 584 7.91 16.22 -22.27
CA GLY A 584 7.98 17.26 -23.30
C GLY A 584 9.40 17.77 -23.50
N THR A 585 9.54 19.04 -23.88
CA THR A 585 10.83 19.74 -23.97
C THR A 585 11.28 20.28 -22.61
N GLU A 586 12.58 20.58 -22.48
CA GLU A 586 13.11 21.25 -21.29
C GLU A 586 12.33 22.54 -20.95
N GLN A 587 12.00 23.35 -21.97
CA GLN A 587 11.25 24.59 -21.78
C GLN A 587 9.85 24.34 -21.23
N GLN A 588 9.14 23.31 -21.72
CA GLN A 588 7.81 22.97 -21.21
C GLN A 588 7.85 22.56 -19.73
N LEU A 589 8.86 21.77 -19.33
CA LEU A 589 9.06 21.41 -17.93
C LEU A 589 9.43 22.63 -17.07
N PHE A 590 10.30 23.51 -17.59
CA PHE A 590 10.65 24.74 -16.90
C PHE A 590 9.45 25.69 -16.72
N ASP A 591 8.60 25.81 -17.73
CA ASP A 591 7.36 26.60 -17.65
C ASP A 591 6.40 26.03 -16.60
N PHE A 592 6.29 24.71 -16.50
CA PHE A 592 5.55 24.05 -15.42
C PHE A 592 6.14 24.38 -14.04
N CYS A 593 7.46 24.26 -13.89
CA CYS A 593 8.17 24.62 -12.65
C CYS A 593 7.96 26.09 -12.28
N LYS A 594 7.96 27.01 -13.25
CA LYS A 594 7.70 28.43 -13.05
C LYS A 594 6.25 28.70 -12.63
N LYS A 595 5.28 28.07 -13.32
CA LYS A 595 3.85 28.18 -13.02
C LYS A 595 3.55 27.78 -11.57
N TYR A 596 4.12 26.66 -11.11
CA TYR A 596 3.89 26.11 -9.77
C TYR A 596 5.01 26.42 -8.76
N LYS A 597 5.92 27.34 -9.11
CA LYS A 597 6.99 27.85 -8.23
C LYS A 597 7.90 26.75 -7.64
N ALA A 598 8.24 25.73 -8.43
CA ALA A 598 9.19 24.67 -8.04
C ALA A 598 10.60 25.22 -7.88
N ASP A 599 11.22 24.96 -6.72
CA ASP A 599 12.61 25.33 -6.47
C ASP A 599 13.55 24.14 -6.72
N TYR A 600 13.08 22.93 -6.44
CA TYR A 600 13.82 21.69 -6.66
C TYR A 600 12.95 20.63 -7.36
N LEU A 601 13.58 19.80 -8.16
CA LEU A 601 13.00 18.60 -8.78
C LEU A 601 13.69 17.37 -8.19
N LEU A 602 12.93 16.47 -7.58
CA LEU A 602 13.42 15.16 -7.12
C LEU A 602 12.92 14.09 -8.08
N ILE A 603 13.86 13.37 -8.69
CA ILE A 603 13.61 12.31 -9.66
C ILE A 603 14.04 10.99 -9.04
N ASN A 604 13.17 9.97 -9.12
CA ASN A 604 13.56 8.59 -8.86
C ASN A 604 13.92 7.85 -10.17
N SER A 605 14.72 6.81 -10.08
CA SER A 605 15.18 5.99 -11.21
C SER A 605 14.04 5.35 -12.05
N ASN A 606 12.86 5.21 -11.46
CA ASN A 606 11.68 4.56 -12.05
C ASN A 606 10.70 5.55 -12.67
N MET A 607 10.93 6.87 -12.55
CA MET A 607 9.99 7.88 -13.03
C MET A 607 9.96 7.98 -14.55
N VAL A 608 11.07 7.66 -15.21
CA VAL A 608 11.30 7.98 -16.63
C VAL A 608 11.16 6.75 -17.51
N LEU A 609 11.80 5.64 -17.16
CA LEU A 609 12.03 4.52 -18.09
C LEU A 609 10.85 3.55 -18.25
N PRO A 610 10.13 3.12 -17.20
CA PRO A 610 9.05 2.15 -17.35
C PRO A 610 7.96 2.65 -18.30
N SER A 611 7.52 1.82 -19.26
CA SER A 611 6.48 2.18 -20.25
C SER A 611 5.15 1.45 -20.06
N LYS A 612 5.10 0.48 -19.15
CA LYS A 612 3.93 -0.36 -18.91
C LYS A 612 2.87 0.37 -18.08
N ILE A 613 1.70 -0.25 -18.00
CA ILE A 613 0.60 0.20 -17.16
C ILE A 613 1.07 0.60 -15.75
N GLY A 614 0.55 1.71 -15.24
CA GLY A 614 0.96 2.29 -13.96
C GLY A 614 2.23 3.14 -13.98
N SER A 615 2.97 3.17 -15.09
CA SER A 615 4.11 4.08 -15.21
C SER A 615 3.70 5.50 -15.59
N ASN A 616 4.58 6.46 -15.30
CA ASN A 616 4.39 7.85 -15.73
C ASN A 616 4.31 7.96 -17.27
N ARG A 617 5.10 7.16 -18.02
CA ARG A 617 5.06 7.14 -19.49
C ARG A 617 3.73 6.62 -20.02
N TYR A 618 3.17 5.56 -19.44
CA TYR A 618 1.86 5.06 -19.85
C TYR A 618 0.78 6.12 -19.61
N ASN A 619 0.80 6.76 -18.44
CA ASN A 619 -0.18 7.79 -18.09
C ASN A 619 -0.09 9.03 -18.99
N ALA A 620 1.12 9.41 -19.42
CA ALA A 620 1.40 10.51 -20.33
C ALA A 620 1.28 10.14 -21.84
N CYS A 621 0.85 8.92 -22.16
CA CYS A 621 0.78 8.42 -23.54
C CYS A 621 2.13 8.44 -24.29
N LYS A 622 3.23 8.13 -23.60
CA LYS A 622 4.61 8.10 -24.13
C LYS A 622 5.20 6.69 -24.11
N THR A 623 4.48 5.71 -24.61
CA THR A 623 4.86 4.27 -24.57
C THR A 623 5.87 3.89 -25.67
N GLU A 624 5.95 4.66 -26.75
CA GLU A 624 6.95 4.51 -27.83
C GLU A 624 8.39 4.69 -27.30
N PRO A 625 9.42 4.13 -27.98
CA PRO A 625 10.83 4.29 -27.57
C PRO A 625 11.17 5.75 -27.19
N LEU A 626 11.76 5.93 -26.01
CA LEU A 626 11.89 7.23 -25.36
C LEU A 626 12.91 8.10 -26.10
N ASP A 627 12.49 9.30 -26.51
CA ASP A 627 13.36 10.31 -27.12
C ASP A 627 14.39 10.85 -26.10
N MET A 628 15.68 10.78 -26.44
CA MET A 628 16.78 11.27 -25.60
C MET A 628 16.79 12.79 -25.42
N HIS A 629 16.06 13.53 -26.25
CA HIS A 629 15.96 15.00 -26.17
C HIS A 629 14.76 15.49 -25.35
N CYS A 630 13.88 14.60 -24.88
CA CYS A 630 12.82 15.00 -23.97
C CYS A 630 13.36 15.34 -22.58
N ALA A 631 12.67 16.20 -21.83
CA ALA A 631 13.13 16.68 -20.52
C ALA A 631 13.41 15.52 -19.55
N ALA A 632 12.52 14.53 -19.45
CA ALA A 632 12.70 13.35 -18.60
C ALA A 632 14.00 12.58 -18.90
N ALA A 633 14.33 12.38 -20.17
CA ALA A 633 15.56 11.68 -20.58
C ALA A 633 16.82 12.52 -20.30
N LEU A 634 16.77 13.83 -20.60
CA LEU A 634 17.87 14.75 -20.31
C LEU A 634 18.18 14.79 -18.81
N LEU A 635 17.15 14.93 -17.97
CA LEU A 635 17.30 14.95 -16.51
C LEU A 635 17.92 13.66 -15.96
N GLN A 636 17.58 12.52 -16.56
CA GLN A 636 18.09 11.23 -16.14
C GLN A 636 19.55 11.02 -16.60
N PHE A 637 19.87 11.35 -17.85
CA PHE A 637 21.11 10.91 -18.47
C PHE A 637 22.14 12.02 -18.69
N ASN A 638 21.72 13.23 -19.04
CA ASN A 638 22.60 14.33 -19.42
C ASN A 638 22.17 15.67 -18.78
N PRO A 639 21.93 15.74 -17.45
CA PRO A 639 21.41 16.94 -16.79
C PRO A 639 22.35 18.14 -16.90
N GLU A 640 23.65 17.93 -17.10
CA GLU A 640 24.64 18.98 -17.32
C GLU A 640 24.40 19.81 -18.59
N THR A 641 23.72 19.22 -19.58
CA THR A 641 23.41 19.88 -20.85
C THR A 641 22.21 20.83 -20.75
N MET A 642 21.37 20.67 -19.73
CA MET A 642 20.10 21.39 -19.57
C MET A 642 20.32 22.81 -19.09
N GLU A 643 19.73 23.83 -19.73
CA GLU A 643 19.90 25.26 -19.40
C GLU A 643 19.29 25.67 -18.05
N HIS A 644 18.12 25.14 -17.70
CA HIS A 644 17.29 25.61 -16.59
C HIS A 644 17.36 24.72 -15.34
N PHE A 645 18.08 23.61 -15.42
CA PHE A 645 18.20 22.65 -14.34
C PHE A 645 19.67 22.33 -14.08
N THR A 646 20.04 22.19 -12.80
CA THR A 646 21.38 21.74 -12.43
C THR A 646 21.30 20.68 -11.34
N PRO A 647 22.02 19.56 -11.47
CA PRO A 647 22.01 18.52 -10.45
C PRO A 647 22.76 18.99 -9.21
N VAL A 648 22.22 18.69 -8.03
CA VAL A 648 22.79 19.08 -6.73
C VAL A 648 23.09 17.88 -5.82
N TYR A 649 22.41 16.76 -6.03
CA TYR A 649 22.60 15.55 -5.24
C TYR A 649 22.17 14.31 -6.02
N ASP A 650 22.96 13.23 -5.88
CA ASP A 650 22.71 11.93 -6.49
C ASP A 650 22.91 10.80 -5.47
N ASN A 651 22.11 9.76 -5.59
CA ASN A 651 22.38 8.41 -5.08
C ASN A 651 21.77 7.36 -6.02
N THR A 652 21.74 6.09 -5.60
CA THR A 652 21.45 4.95 -6.50
C THR A 652 20.11 5.12 -7.19
N ASN A 653 19.12 5.58 -6.44
CA ASN A 653 17.74 5.64 -6.86
C ASN A 653 17.20 7.04 -7.05
N TYR A 654 17.89 8.09 -6.58
CA TYR A 654 17.39 9.45 -6.58
C TYR A 654 18.40 10.47 -7.08
N ARG A 655 17.89 11.47 -7.80
CA ARG A 655 18.59 12.69 -8.19
C ARG A 655 17.77 13.91 -7.78
N ILE A 656 18.43 14.90 -7.20
CA ILE A 656 17.84 16.21 -6.92
C ILE A 656 18.47 17.21 -7.87
N LEU A 657 17.63 18.00 -8.53
CA LEU A 657 18.04 19.12 -9.36
C LEU A 657 17.46 20.42 -8.80
N LYS A 658 18.26 21.48 -8.85
CA LYS A 658 17.79 22.84 -8.58
C LYS A 658 17.24 23.45 -9.87
N VAL A 659 16.09 24.11 -9.76
CA VAL A 659 15.49 24.91 -10.83
C VAL A 659 16.17 26.27 -10.84
N LEU A 660 16.91 26.58 -11.90
CA LEU A 660 17.68 27.82 -12.00
C LEU A 660 16.74 28.99 -12.30
N ARG A 661 16.88 30.07 -11.52
CA ARG A 661 16.15 31.32 -11.73
C ARG A 661 17.12 32.48 -11.87
N ASN A 662 16.72 33.55 -12.56
CA ASN A 662 17.42 34.83 -12.56
C ASN A 662 18.92 34.79 -12.94
N LYS A 663 19.30 33.96 -13.93
CA LYS A 663 20.69 33.82 -14.42
C LYS A 663 21.68 33.34 -13.34
N GLU A 664 21.24 32.54 -12.39
CA GLU A 664 22.14 31.81 -11.49
C GLU A 664 23.24 31.08 -12.29
N LEU A 665 24.50 31.25 -11.89
CA LEU A 665 25.65 30.62 -12.54
C LEU A 665 25.74 29.15 -12.11
N LYS A 666 25.64 28.24 -13.09
CA LYS A 666 25.74 26.78 -12.88
C LYS A 666 27.04 26.37 -12.19
N ASP A 667 28.16 26.97 -12.57
CA ASP A 667 29.50 26.58 -12.11
C ASP A 667 29.74 26.82 -10.61
N ALA A 668 28.88 27.60 -9.95
CA ALA A 668 28.96 27.87 -8.52
C ALA A 668 28.24 26.82 -7.65
N ILE A 669 27.50 25.89 -8.26
CA ILE A 669 26.66 24.92 -7.55
C ILE A 669 27.40 23.59 -7.45
N GLU A 670 27.69 23.16 -6.22
CA GLU A 670 28.32 21.88 -5.96
C GLU A 670 27.31 20.74 -6.20
N TRP A 671 27.67 19.81 -7.08
CA TRP A 671 26.93 18.56 -7.27
C TRP A 671 27.54 17.48 -6.38
N GLN A 672 26.83 17.13 -5.30
CA GLN A 672 27.20 16.00 -4.47
C GLN A 672 26.84 14.70 -5.18
N ARG A 673 27.81 14.13 -5.89
CA ARG A 673 27.63 12.90 -6.66
C ARG A 673 27.70 11.68 -5.75
N GLY A 674 26.76 10.77 -5.93
CA GLY A 674 26.74 9.45 -5.32
C GLY A 674 26.75 8.34 -6.38
N TYR A 675 26.74 7.09 -5.92
CA TYR A 675 26.57 5.91 -6.77
C TYR A 675 25.24 5.99 -7.53
N SER A 676 25.24 6.01 -8.87
CA SER A 676 24.02 6.30 -9.69
C SER A 676 23.94 5.48 -11.00
N PRO A 677 23.96 4.13 -10.97
CA PRO A 677 23.98 3.29 -12.17
C PRO A 677 22.71 3.44 -13.01
N ASN A 678 21.58 3.72 -12.36
CA ASN A 678 20.28 3.96 -12.99
C ASN A 678 20.24 5.25 -13.83
N PHE A 679 21.19 6.15 -13.62
CA PHE A 679 21.31 7.43 -14.32
C PHE A 679 22.46 7.42 -15.35
N ASN A 680 23.19 6.31 -15.50
CA ASN A 680 24.29 6.20 -16.45
C ASN A 680 23.77 5.74 -17.83
N GLN A 681 23.85 6.63 -18.82
CA GLN A 681 23.40 6.37 -20.20
C GLN A 681 24.06 5.13 -20.82
N LYS A 682 25.32 4.83 -20.49
CA LYS A 682 26.06 3.69 -21.07
C LYS A 682 25.43 2.34 -20.76
N ASN A 683 24.62 2.25 -19.72
CA ASN A 683 23.90 1.03 -19.39
C ASN A 683 22.73 0.74 -20.36
N PHE A 684 22.31 1.71 -21.18
CA PHE A 684 21.12 1.62 -22.01
C PHE A 684 21.46 1.52 -23.50
N THR A 685 20.68 0.72 -24.23
CA THR A 685 20.77 0.60 -25.68
C THR A 685 20.04 1.76 -26.34
N ILE A 686 20.76 2.53 -27.16
CA ILE A 686 20.21 3.68 -27.88
C ILE A 686 20.37 3.44 -29.38
N ALA A 687 19.27 3.61 -30.14
CA ALA A 687 19.33 3.70 -31.59
C ALA A 687 18.51 4.89 -32.06
N GLU A 688 19.02 5.61 -33.07
CA GLU A 688 18.36 6.78 -33.67
C GLU A 688 17.92 7.84 -32.63
N GLY A 689 18.72 8.05 -31.58
CA GLY A 689 18.40 9.01 -30.52
C GLY A 689 17.29 8.57 -29.56
N LYS A 690 16.89 7.28 -29.59
CA LYS A 690 15.85 6.72 -28.72
C LYS A 690 16.34 5.54 -27.89
N ILE A 691 15.83 5.40 -26.68
CA ILE A 691 16.12 4.26 -25.80
C ILE A 691 15.27 3.05 -26.22
N ILE A 692 15.94 1.96 -26.53
CA ILE A 692 15.32 0.67 -26.90
C ILE A 692 15.36 -0.25 -25.68
N GLU A 693 14.24 -0.95 -25.44
CA GLU A 693 14.07 -1.91 -24.33
C GLU A 693 14.49 -1.40 -22.92
N PRO A 694 13.95 -0.26 -22.46
CA PRO A 694 14.33 0.32 -21.17
C PRO A 694 14.04 -0.61 -19.98
N ASP A 695 12.95 -1.39 -20.04
CA ASP A 695 12.51 -2.28 -18.96
C ASP A 695 13.48 -3.45 -18.70
N SER A 696 14.00 -4.09 -19.75
CA SER A 696 14.91 -5.24 -19.64
C SER A 696 16.26 -4.81 -19.06
N THR A 697 16.71 -3.60 -19.44
CA THR A 697 17.94 -3.01 -18.93
C THR A 697 17.80 -2.63 -17.45
N LEU A 698 16.70 -2.01 -17.05
CA LEU A 698 16.42 -1.73 -15.64
C LEU A 698 16.40 -3.00 -14.77
N ALA A 699 15.77 -4.08 -15.25
CA ALA A 699 15.73 -5.34 -14.52
C ALA A 699 17.15 -5.89 -14.28
N ARG A 700 18.04 -5.84 -15.28
CA ARG A 700 19.44 -6.24 -15.16
C ARG A 700 20.22 -5.38 -14.16
N ILE A 701 20.07 -4.05 -14.20
CA ILE A 701 20.75 -3.13 -13.26
C ILE A 701 20.30 -3.38 -11.82
N ARG A 702 19.00 -3.58 -11.59
CA ARG A 702 18.47 -3.92 -10.27
C ARG A 702 18.99 -5.26 -9.78
N GLU A 703 19.05 -6.26 -10.66
CA GLU A 703 19.63 -7.56 -10.33
C GLU A 703 21.12 -7.42 -9.94
N ALA A 704 21.89 -6.63 -10.68
CA ALA A 704 23.29 -6.33 -10.35
C ALA A 704 23.41 -5.69 -8.96
N SER A 705 22.59 -4.68 -8.68
CA SER A 705 22.57 -3.98 -7.39
C SER A 705 22.22 -4.91 -6.22
N ASN A 706 21.24 -5.81 -6.40
CA ASN A 706 20.89 -6.81 -5.39
C ASN A 706 22.06 -7.77 -5.12
N VAL A 707 22.73 -8.24 -6.17
CA VAL A 707 23.90 -9.13 -6.04
C VAL A 707 25.05 -8.42 -5.30
N VAL A 708 25.27 -7.11 -5.56
CA VAL A 708 26.24 -6.30 -4.83
C VAL A 708 25.86 -6.15 -3.35
N GLN A 709 24.59 -5.87 -3.07
CA GLN A 709 24.09 -5.73 -1.70
C GLN A 709 24.19 -7.03 -0.89
N GLU A 710 23.81 -8.16 -1.49
CA GLU A 710 23.99 -9.50 -0.91
C GLU A 710 25.47 -9.76 -0.60
N SER A 711 26.36 -9.28 -1.47
CA SER A 711 27.81 -9.44 -1.30
C SER A 711 28.40 -8.61 -0.16
N GLY A 712 27.76 -7.49 0.20
CA GLY A 712 28.18 -6.67 1.33
C GLY A 712 28.21 -7.44 2.66
N GLN A 713 27.31 -8.42 2.84
CA GLN A 713 27.30 -9.27 4.05
C GLN A 713 28.53 -10.17 4.11
N TYR A 714 28.93 -10.77 2.99
CA TYR A 714 30.16 -11.57 2.91
C TYR A 714 31.38 -10.68 3.12
N PHE A 715 31.39 -9.47 2.56
CA PHE A 715 32.48 -8.52 2.74
C PHE A 715 32.70 -8.19 4.23
N TYR A 716 31.62 -7.93 4.97
CA TYR A 716 31.71 -7.69 6.42
C TYR A 716 32.27 -8.90 7.18
N ALA A 717 31.81 -10.12 6.87
CA ALA A 717 32.31 -11.34 7.47
C ALA A 717 33.80 -11.59 7.14
N ILE A 718 34.21 -11.34 5.89
CA ILE A 718 35.60 -11.39 5.43
C ILE A 718 36.46 -10.43 6.26
N MET A 719 36.02 -9.17 6.42
CA MET A 719 36.75 -8.17 7.19
C MET A 719 36.90 -8.54 8.67
N GLN A 720 35.89 -9.12 9.30
CA GLN A 720 36.00 -9.61 10.67
C GLN A 720 37.06 -10.70 10.82
N ILE A 721 37.15 -11.63 9.86
CA ILE A 721 38.16 -12.69 9.90
C ILE A 721 39.57 -12.12 9.65
N ILE A 722 39.71 -11.21 8.68
CA ILE A 722 41.00 -10.55 8.37
C ILE A 722 41.50 -9.73 9.57
N GLN A 723 40.61 -9.06 10.30
CA GLN A 723 40.96 -8.29 11.49
C GLN A 723 41.49 -9.12 12.67
N LYS A 724 41.23 -10.44 12.71
CA LYS A 724 41.76 -11.35 13.76
C LYS A 724 43.28 -11.56 13.71
N ARG A 725 44.02 -10.88 12.80
CA ARG A 725 45.50 -10.76 12.70
C ARG A 725 46.28 -11.84 13.47
N GLY A 726 46.49 -13.00 12.85
CA GLY A 726 47.38 -14.06 13.36
C GLY A 726 46.75 -15.03 14.37
N LYS A 727 45.51 -14.82 14.82
CA LYS A 727 44.75 -15.76 15.68
C LYS A 727 43.72 -16.60 14.91
N ALA A 728 43.69 -16.49 13.58
CA ALA A 728 42.76 -17.24 12.73
C ALA A 728 43.16 -18.73 12.71
N ASN A 729 42.25 -19.59 13.20
CA ASN A 729 42.43 -21.04 13.18
C ASN A 729 42.18 -21.61 11.75
N ASP A 730 42.41 -22.91 11.55
CA ASP A 730 42.22 -23.53 10.22
C ASP A 730 40.77 -23.43 9.71
N GLN A 731 39.80 -23.37 10.64
CA GLN A 731 38.40 -23.17 10.31
C GLN A 731 38.13 -21.74 9.80
N ASP A 732 38.71 -20.71 10.43
CA ASP A 732 38.63 -19.31 9.96
C ASP A 732 39.26 -19.18 8.56
N ARG A 733 40.36 -19.89 8.27
CA ARG A 733 41.01 -19.87 6.94
C ARG A 733 40.17 -20.53 5.86
N MET A 734 39.56 -21.69 6.16
CA MET A 734 38.66 -22.38 5.23
C MET A 734 37.38 -21.57 4.99
N GLN A 735 36.82 -20.98 6.05
CA GLN A 735 35.67 -20.10 5.94
C GLN A 735 35.99 -18.85 5.12
N LEU A 736 37.17 -18.24 5.32
CA LEU A 736 37.62 -17.11 4.53
C LEU A 736 37.73 -17.48 3.04
N GLN A 737 38.32 -18.62 2.69
CA GLN A 737 38.41 -19.06 1.29
C GLN A 737 37.03 -19.22 0.64
N ASN A 738 36.08 -19.85 1.34
CA ASN A 738 34.72 -20.03 0.85
C ASN A 738 33.99 -18.67 0.67
N LEU A 739 34.05 -17.80 1.68
CA LEU A 739 33.45 -16.46 1.62
C LEU A 739 34.03 -15.62 0.48
N LEU A 740 35.35 -15.70 0.26
CA LEU A 740 36.02 -15.00 -0.85
C LEU A 740 35.59 -15.52 -2.22
N GLN A 741 35.42 -16.83 -2.35
CA GLN A 741 34.93 -17.43 -3.60
C GLN A 741 33.50 -16.95 -3.91
N ILE A 742 32.62 -16.95 -2.91
CA ILE A 742 31.24 -16.45 -3.05
C ILE A 742 31.24 -14.95 -3.40
N ALA A 743 31.99 -14.13 -2.67
CA ALA A 743 32.07 -12.69 -2.90
C ALA A 743 32.59 -12.36 -4.31
N ARG A 744 33.65 -13.05 -4.78
CA ARG A 744 34.18 -12.89 -6.14
C ARG A 744 33.17 -13.32 -7.20
N SER A 745 32.52 -14.47 -7.02
CA SER A 745 31.52 -14.97 -7.98
C SER A 745 30.33 -14.01 -8.10
N ASN A 746 29.84 -13.49 -6.98
CA ASN A 746 28.77 -12.49 -6.99
C ASN A 746 29.21 -11.19 -7.68
N MET A 747 30.40 -10.67 -7.38
CA MET A 747 30.91 -9.48 -8.05
C MET A 747 31.09 -9.70 -9.57
N GLN A 748 31.50 -10.91 -10.00
CA GLN A 748 31.59 -11.26 -11.43
C GLN A 748 30.22 -11.27 -12.09
N ARG A 749 29.21 -11.85 -11.43
CA ARG A 749 27.83 -11.82 -11.90
C ARG A 749 27.29 -10.38 -11.97
N ALA A 750 27.56 -9.56 -10.96
CA ALA A 750 27.16 -8.16 -10.95
C ALA A 750 27.80 -7.38 -12.10
N ALA A 751 29.11 -7.57 -12.35
CA ALA A 751 29.81 -6.94 -13.48
C ALA A 751 29.29 -7.41 -14.84
N ALA A 752 28.84 -8.67 -14.96
CA ALA A 752 28.20 -9.16 -16.18
C ALA A 752 26.82 -8.52 -16.42
N LEU A 753 26.08 -8.23 -15.35
CA LEU A 753 24.76 -7.60 -15.40
C LEU A 753 24.82 -6.08 -15.61
N SER A 754 25.82 -5.40 -15.02
CA SER A 754 26.03 -3.96 -15.14
C SER A 754 27.52 -3.64 -15.38
N PRO A 755 28.03 -3.80 -16.62
CA PRO A 755 29.45 -3.68 -16.92
C PRO A 755 30.01 -2.25 -16.90
N TYR A 756 29.14 -1.23 -16.84
CA TYR A 756 29.56 0.18 -16.81
C TYR A 756 29.40 0.81 -15.43
N ASP A 757 29.26 -0.02 -14.40
CA ASP A 757 29.17 0.40 -13.02
C ASP A 757 30.55 0.36 -12.36
N PHE A 758 31.15 1.54 -12.16
CA PHE A 758 32.46 1.67 -11.54
C PHE A 758 32.50 1.14 -10.09
N SER A 759 31.37 1.14 -9.37
CA SER A 759 31.32 0.75 -7.95
C SER A 759 31.54 -0.75 -7.78
N ILE A 760 31.12 -1.57 -8.76
CA ILE A 760 31.36 -3.01 -8.78
C ILE A 760 32.86 -3.26 -8.86
N TYR A 761 33.54 -2.55 -9.76
CA TYR A 761 34.99 -2.63 -9.91
C TYR A 761 35.74 -2.02 -8.71
N ASN A 762 35.22 -0.96 -8.10
CA ASN A 762 35.75 -0.41 -6.86
C ASN A 762 35.66 -1.41 -5.70
N ASN A 763 34.52 -2.08 -5.54
CA ASN A 763 34.32 -3.13 -4.54
C ASN A 763 35.20 -4.36 -4.80
N PHE A 764 35.40 -4.74 -6.07
CA PHE A 764 36.40 -5.73 -6.45
C PHE A 764 37.81 -5.31 -6.04
N ALA A 765 38.20 -4.07 -6.34
CA ALA A 765 39.52 -3.54 -5.99
C ALA A 765 39.75 -3.59 -4.48
N LEU A 766 38.75 -3.17 -3.69
CA LEU A 766 38.78 -3.23 -2.24
C LEU A 766 38.88 -4.68 -1.73
N LEU A 767 38.09 -5.62 -2.26
CA LEU A 767 38.12 -7.03 -1.88
C LEU A 767 39.49 -7.67 -2.15
N GLU A 768 40.04 -7.45 -3.33
CA GLU A 768 41.38 -7.96 -3.69
C GLU A 768 42.47 -7.30 -2.85
N ALA A 769 42.31 -6.02 -2.49
CA ALA A 769 43.26 -5.32 -1.64
C ALA A 769 43.33 -5.86 -0.22
N GLN A 770 42.17 -6.12 0.39
CA GLN A 770 42.07 -6.68 1.74
C GLN A 770 42.58 -8.12 1.80
N THR A 771 42.55 -8.86 0.68
CA THR A 771 43.06 -10.23 0.58
C THR A 771 44.52 -10.32 0.16
N GLY A 772 45.20 -9.19 -0.03
CA GLY A 772 46.61 -9.13 -0.38
C GLY A 772 46.90 -9.37 -1.87
N ASN A 773 45.88 -9.45 -2.72
CA ASN A 773 46.04 -9.60 -4.17
C ASN A 773 46.21 -8.23 -4.84
N LYS A 774 47.41 -7.65 -4.66
CA LYS A 774 47.76 -6.32 -5.17
C LYS A 774 47.51 -6.16 -6.67
N THR A 775 47.90 -7.14 -7.49
CA THR A 775 47.78 -7.06 -8.96
C THR A 775 46.31 -6.97 -9.39
N ALA A 776 45.45 -7.83 -8.85
CA ALA A 776 44.02 -7.78 -9.19
C ALA A 776 43.36 -6.50 -8.67
N ALA A 777 43.73 -6.04 -7.46
CA ALA A 777 43.22 -4.80 -6.89
C ALA A 777 43.51 -3.59 -7.79
N LEU A 778 44.74 -3.48 -8.32
CA LEU A 778 45.12 -2.40 -9.21
C LEU A 778 44.43 -2.47 -10.57
N ASN A 779 44.24 -3.66 -11.14
CA ASN A 779 43.51 -3.84 -12.41
C ASN A 779 42.04 -3.40 -12.28
N TYR A 780 41.38 -3.78 -11.19
CA TYR A 780 39.99 -3.36 -10.95
C TYR A 780 39.88 -1.86 -10.63
N LEU A 781 40.85 -1.29 -9.92
CA LEU A 781 40.93 0.15 -9.70
C LEU A 781 41.05 0.92 -11.03
N GLU A 782 41.91 0.45 -11.95
CA GLU A 782 42.04 1.05 -13.28
C GLU A 782 40.72 1.01 -14.04
N LYS A 783 40.00 -0.14 -14.01
CA LYS A 783 38.69 -0.25 -14.64
C LYS A 783 37.67 0.70 -14.02
N ALA A 784 37.68 0.86 -12.69
CA ALA A 784 36.81 1.83 -12.01
C ALA A 784 37.13 3.27 -12.44
N LEU A 785 38.41 3.63 -12.53
CA LEU A 785 38.87 4.97 -12.95
C LEU A 785 38.59 5.25 -14.43
N GLU A 786 38.62 4.24 -15.30
CA GLU A 786 38.20 4.35 -16.70
C GLU A 786 36.72 4.72 -16.80
N LEU A 787 35.89 4.11 -15.95
CA LEU A 787 34.44 4.32 -15.95
C LEU A 787 34.03 5.65 -15.31
N ALA A 788 34.73 6.08 -14.25
CA ALA A 788 34.39 7.26 -13.46
C ALA A 788 35.64 8.08 -13.05
N PRO A 789 36.34 8.72 -14.02
CA PRO A 789 37.68 9.29 -13.80
C PRO A 789 37.76 10.48 -12.83
N PHE A 790 36.64 11.12 -12.51
CA PHE A 790 36.57 12.30 -11.63
C PHE A 790 35.65 12.09 -10.41
N GLU A 791 35.29 10.83 -10.12
CA GLU A 791 34.38 10.54 -9.02
C GLU A 791 35.07 10.70 -7.66
N LYS A 792 34.56 11.59 -6.81
CA LYS A 792 35.22 12.04 -5.57
C LYS A 792 35.58 10.88 -4.64
N ASP A 793 34.63 9.99 -4.39
CA ASP A 793 34.83 8.84 -3.48
C ASP A 793 35.80 7.82 -4.06
N LEU A 794 35.76 7.59 -5.39
CA LEU A 794 36.71 6.72 -6.07
C LEU A 794 38.12 7.30 -6.02
N LEU A 795 38.28 8.61 -6.20
CA LEU A 795 39.58 9.28 -6.13
C LEU A 795 40.15 9.26 -4.71
N ASN A 796 39.32 9.44 -3.68
CA ASN A 796 39.74 9.26 -2.28
C ASN A 796 40.17 7.82 -2.01
N PHE A 797 39.39 6.84 -2.47
CA PHE A 797 39.75 5.42 -2.38
C PHE A 797 41.04 5.10 -3.15
N THR A 798 41.24 5.70 -4.33
CA THR A 798 42.45 5.56 -5.15
C THR A 798 43.67 6.05 -4.37
N PHE A 799 43.57 7.21 -3.71
CA PHE A 799 44.63 7.74 -2.85
C PHE A 799 44.95 6.78 -1.70
N ASP A 800 43.94 6.29 -0.99
CA ASP A 800 44.12 5.36 0.15
C ASP A 800 44.74 4.03 -0.29
N LEU A 801 44.24 3.46 -1.39
CA LEU A 801 44.68 2.16 -1.91
C LEU A 801 46.11 2.21 -2.46
N LEU A 802 46.45 3.24 -3.25
CA LEU A 802 47.81 3.42 -3.75
C LEU A 802 48.79 3.74 -2.61
N SER A 803 48.35 4.49 -1.58
CA SER A 803 49.14 4.72 -0.36
C SER A 803 49.43 3.40 0.38
N GLN A 804 48.41 2.55 0.55
CA GLN A 804 48.54 1.24 1.19
C GLN A 804 49.57 0.37 0.47
N PHE A 805 49.60 0.40 -0.86
CA PHE A 805 50.52 -0.38 -1.68
C PHE A 805 51.84 0.30 -2.01
N LYS A 806 52.03 1.54 -1.53
CA LYS A 806 53.21 2.39 -1.79
C LYS A 806 53.46 2.63 -3.29
N GLU A 807 52.39 2.71 -4.06
CA GLU A 807 52.41 2.97 -5.52
C GLU A 807 52.47 4.47 -5.81
N TRP A 808 53.51 5.13 -5.29
CA TRP A 808 53.63 6.59 -5.28
C TRP A 808 53.81 7.19 -6.68
N GLU A 809 54.54 6.52 -7.57
CA GLU A 809 54.75 6.97 -8.96
C GLU A 809 53.44 6.97 -9.75
N LYS A 810 52.66 5.89 -9.61
CA LYS A 810 51.32 5.77 -10.22
C LYS A 810 50.34 6.79 -9.66
N MET A 811 50.40 7.05 -8.34
CA MET A 811 49.61 8.09 -7.69
C MET A 811 49.93 9.48 -8.26
N GLU A 812 51.22 9.84 -8.36
CA GLU A 812 51.64 11.13 -8.91
C GLU A 812 51.17 11.28 -10.36
N ALA A 813 51.31 10.25 -11.19
CA ALA A 813 50.89 10.28 -12.60
C ALA A 813 49.38 10.49 -12.74
N ILE A 814 48.56 9.71 -12.02
CA ILE A 814 47.09 9.80 -12.08
C ILE A 814 46.62 11.18 -11.65
N PHE A 815 47.05 11.67 -10.48
CA PHE A 815 46.54 12.94 -9.97
C PHE A 815 47.11 14.15 -10.71
N ARG A 816 48.29 14.05 -11.32
CA ARG A 816 48.80 15.06 -12.25
C ARG A 816 47.88 15.22 -13.45
N GLU A 817 47.54 14.12 -14.12
CA GLU A 817 46.56 14.12 -15.23
C GLU A 817 45.22 14.73 -14.79
N LYS A 818 44.71 14.38 -13.61
CA LYS A 818 43.46 14.95 -13.09
C LYS A 818 43.57 16.44 -12.76
N SER A 819 44.71 16.90 -12.26
CA SER A 819 44.96 18.32 -11.98
C SER A 819 45.07 19.16 -13.25
N GLU A 820 45.55 18.60 -14.36
CA GLU A 820 45.56 19.28 -15.66
C GLU A 820 44.14 19.46 -16.21
N ALA A 821 43.29 18.44 -16.06
CA ALA A 821 41.88 18.51 -16.46
C ALA A 821 41.03 19.40 -15.54
N GLN A 822 41.34 19.47 -14.25
CA GLN A 822 40.65 20.32 -13.27
C GLN A 822 41.65 21.13 -12.42
N PRO A 823 42.19 22.24 -12.95
CA PRO A 823 43.28 23.00 -12.32
C PRO A 823 42.93 23.63 -10.96
N ASN A 824 41.64 23.79 -10.65
CA ASN A 824 41.15 24.46 -9.45
C ASN A 824 40.69 23.48 -8.34
N HIS A 825 41.08 22.20 -8.42
CA HIS A 825 40.70 21.19 -7.43
C HIS A 825 41.81 20.97 -6.39
N SER A 826 41.63 21.51 -5.18
CA SER A 826 42.64 21.50 -4.10
C SER A 826 43.16 20.11 -3.74
N ALA A 827 42.27 19.11 -3.65
CA ALA A 827 42.61 17.72 -3.31
C ALA A 827 43.71 17.10 -4.18
N PHE A 828 43.71 17.35 -5.49
CA PHE A 828 44.66 16.72 -6.41
C PHE A 828 46.08 17.17 -6.11
N TYR A 829 46.26 18.46 -5.78
CA TYR A 829 47.56 18.99 -5.40
C TYR A 829 48.06 18.44 -4.06
N TYR A 830 47.18 18.20 -3.09
CA TYR A 830 47.55 17.50 -1.86
C TYR A 830 47.98 16.05 -2.14
N TYR A 831 47.24 15.31 -2.96
CA TYR A 831 47.58 13.93 -3.31
C TYR A 831 48.90 13.83 -4.07
N ILE A 832 49.15 14.74 -5.02
CA ILE A 832 50.45 14.88 -5.71
C ILE A 832 51.56 15.19 -4.69
N ALA A 833 51.34 16.17 -3.80
CA ALA A 833 52.34 16.57 -2.81
C ALA A 833 52.71 15.40 -1.89
N LYS A 834 51.73 14.62 -1.43
CA LYS A 834 51.97 13.44 -0.60
C LYS A 834 52.79 12.39 -1.36
N ALA A 835 52.44 12.08 -2.60
CA ALA A 835 53.21 11.15 -3.43
C ALA A 835 54.66 11.63 -3.65
N GLN A 836 54.84 12.91 -3.95
CA GLN A 836 56.16 13.52 -4.18
C GLN A 836 57.03 13.50 -2.93
N ASN A 837 56.47 13.73 -1.75
CA ASN A 837 57.20 13.62 -0.49
C ASN A 837 57.76 12.21 -0.27
N GLU A 838 56.94 11.18 -0.50
CA GLU A 838 57.36 9.77 -0.38
C GLU A 838 58.39 9.36 -1.46
N LEU A 839 58.38 10.05 -2.62
CA LEU A 839 59.37 9.91 -3.69
C LEU A 839 60.63 10.78 -3.48
N ASN A 840 60.80 11.42 -2.31
CA ASN A 840 61.89 12.35 -1.99
C ASN A 840 61.98 13.61 -2.90
N LYS A 841 60.89 13.99 -3.58
CA LYS A 841 60.77 15.21 -4.39
C LYS A 841 60.28 16.39 -3.55
N LYS A 842 61.04 16.75 -2.50
CA LYS A 842 60.59 17.66 -1.42
C LYS A 842 60.16 19.05 -1.87
N GLU A 843 60.89 19.68 -2.80
CA GLU A 843 60.54 21.03 -3.29
C GLU A 843 59.21 21.05 -4.06
N LEU A 844 59.00 20.05 -4.94
CA LEU A 844 57.74 19.91 -5.67
C LEU A 844 56.57 19.60 -4.73
N ALA A 845 56.81 18.78 -3.70
CA ALA A 845 55.81 18.47 -2.68
C ALA A 845 55.38 19.74 -1.93
N LYS A 846 56.34 20.61 -1.58
CA LYS A 846 56.08 21.89 -0.91
C LYS A 846 55.27 22.84 -1.79
N GLU A 847 55.60 22.94 -3.08
CA GLU A 847 54.86 23.76 -4.04
C GLU A 847 53.39 23.29 -4.18
N ASN A 848 53.18 22.00 -4.39
CA ASN A 848 51.83 21.45 -4.55
C ASN A 848 51.02 21.52 -3.24
N ALA A 849 51.65 21.34 -2.08
CA ALA A 849 50.97 21.51 -0.80
C ALA A 849 50.53 22.96 -0.57
N LYS A 850 51.34 23.96 -0.94
CA LYS A 850 50.92 25.38 -0.92
C LYS A 850 49.76 25.62 -1.87
N LYS A 851 49.86 25.11 -3.10
CA LYS A 851 48.80 25.25 -4.11
C LYS A 851 47.48 24.64 -3.66
N ALA A 852 47.50 23.51 -2.94
CA ALA A 852 46.31 22.91 -2.34
C ALA A 852 45.64 23.86 -1.33
N LEU A 853 46.43 24.57 -0.50
CA LEU A 853 45.93 25.54 0.47
C LEU A 853 45.46 26.86 -0.16
N GLU A 854 46.08 27.30 -1.25
CA GLU A 854 45.66 28.47 -2.02
C GLU A 854 44.30 28.26 -2.70
N LEU A 855 44.06 27.05 -3.22
CA LEU A 855 42.84 26.67 -3.90
C LEU A 855 41.71 26.20 -2.96
N LYS A 856 41.90 26.31 -1.64
CA LYS A 856 40.94 25.79 -0.66
C LYS A 856 39.58 26.48 -0.75
N LYS A 857 38.51 25.70 -0.70
CA LYS A 857 37.11 26.17 -0.65
C LYS A 857 36.48 25.85 0.70
N ALA A 858 35.40 26.57 1.04
CA ALA A 858 34.68 26.37 2.32
C ALA A 858 34.15 24.94 2.52
N ASN A 859 33.90 24.20 1.43
CA ASN A 859 33.36 22.84 1.46
C ASN A 859 34.42 21.74 1.23
N ASP A 860 35.71 22.09 1.16
CA ASP A 860 36.77 21.09 0.96
C ASP A 860 36.88 20.14 2.17
N ASN A 861 37.30 18.90 1.92
CA ASN A 861 37.45 17.89 2.97
C ASN A 861 38.51 18.36 4.00
N PRO A 862 38.15 18.57 5.29
CA PRO A 862 39.07 19.09 6.29
C PRO A 862 40.36 18.28 6.41
N ARG A 863 40.30 16.95 6.22
CA ARG A 863 41.47 16.07 6.28
C ARG A 863 42.52 16.37 5.21
N ILE A 864 42.08 16.85 4.04
CA ILE A 864 42.97 17.20 2.93
C ILE A 864 43.73 18.49 3.27
N ILE A 865 43.02 19.47 3.82
CA ILE A 865 43.59 20.76 4.20
C ILE A 865 44.55 20.59 5.38
N GLU A 866 44.12 19.92 6.45
CA GLU A 866 44.97 19.58 7.60
C GLU A 866 46.18 18.73 7.17
N GLY A 867 45.98 17.80 6.25
CA GLY A 867 47.06 16.98 5.68
C GLY A 867 48.10 17.82 4.92
N ALA A 868 47.67 18.77 4.11
CA ALA A 868 48.55 19.68 3.38
C ALA A 868 49.31 20.62 4.33
N GLU A 869 48.65 21.15 5.36
CA GLU A 869 49.28 21.96 6.41
C GLU A 869 50.36 21.17 7.16
N LYS A 870 50.03 19.95 7.57
CA LYS A 870 50.97 19.06 8.26
C LYS A 870 52.17 18.72 7.38
N LEU A 871 51.94 18.42 6.11
CA LEU A 871 53.01 18.12 5.16
C LEU A 871 53.98 19.31 5.01
N LEU A 872 53.48 20.55 5.00
CA LEU A 872 54.32 21.75 4.96
C LEU A 872 55.13 21.95 6.25
N GLN A 873 54.64 21.50 7.40
CA GLN A 873 55.39 21.54 8.67
C GLN A 873 56.50 20.48 8.73
N GLU A 874 56.28 19.32 8.11
CA GLU A 874 57.23 18.19 8.09
C GLU A 874 58.33 18.37 7.04
N LEU A 875 58.08 19.13 5.98
CA LEU A 875 59.06 19.47 4.95
C LEU A 875 60.04 20.54 5.48
N PRO A 876 61.36 20.37 5.29
CA PRO A 876 62.35 21.31 5.83
C PRO A 876 62.08 22.75 5.34
N GLY A 877 62.13 23.70 6.28
CA GLY A 877 62.21 25.12 5.98
C GLY A 877 63.52 25.40 5.25
N ASN A 878 63.50 26.37 4.32
CA ASN A 878 64.74 26.85 3.73
C ASN A 878 65.65 27.45 4.80
#